data_AF-A0A433WN15-F1
#
_entry.id   AF-A0A433WN15-F1
#
_cell.length_a   1.000
_cell.length_b   1.000
_cell.length_c   1.000
_cell.angle_alpha   90.00
_cell.angle_beta   90.00
_cell.angle_gamma   90.00
#
_symmetry.space_group_name_H-M   'P 1'
#
loop_
_entity.id
_entity.type
_entity.pdbx_description
1 polymer ?
#
loop_
_entity_poly.entity_id
_entity_poly.type
_entity_poly.pdbx_seq_one_letter_code
_entity_poly.pdbx_strand_id
1 'polypeptide(L)'
;MKAYLFPGQGSQRKGMGRDLFSQYSHLTSTAAEILGYDIAGLCLHDADHLLNNTAYTQPALYVVSCLAWLHTTATTTLPAFLLGHSIGEYAALFAAGVFSFETGLELVKKRAALMAQATDGGMAAIVGLTISEVNYLLQHNGYQHIDVANHNSREQVVISGLKEDIRRAQTAFERAGAKLYYPMNVSGAFHSGHMSAAADAFAAFIKDYPLRAPEIPVISNVTGRPYSNNTIHALLTAQIRCPVRWYESISYLIRNGVDQFEEIGSGDVLRKMIPFIQADYLQAAEDQQPGDQPAAIACSQENFSVITAEGLGAAAFKKAYGLRLAYMTGAMVHGIASPALVIRMGKAGMMGFLGTGGVSPEKITADIRQIQQELPPGASFGVNLLNSHAENKVAEVILAQQVKYVEASAYITITEALVRLRLTGIHRLPDGRVVSPVRMMAKISRPEVAAVFMQPPPEELVIKLLDKKLLTADEAQLATEILMADDICVEADSGGHTDMGVAFILLPAIIRLRDSMTRHFHSNINIGAAGGIGTPEAAAAAFILGADFILTGSVNQCTVEAGTSDIVKDMLQLMEFQDTAYAPAGDMFETGAKVQVLRKGVLFHARAARLYELYKQYNSVDEIDEKTKQQIATQYFKRSFAEVFEDCRAYYPAAIFAEAMKHPKQMMAYLFRWYFAYSGRSAEQGEENHKTNFQVHCGPALGAFNQWVKDTPLENWRNRHSDEIGLKIMSGAATLLNERMKMFSTRSTEGTADKP
;
A
#
# COMPACT_ATOMS: atom_id res chain seq x y z
N MET A 1 38.27 14.43 15.27
CA MET A 1 38.13 13.49 16.42
C MET A 1 38.60 12.10 16.02
N LYS A 2 39.06 11.28 16.97
CA LYS A 2 39.58 9.93 16.68
C LYS A 2 38.55 8.83 16.97
N ALA A 3 38.46 7.84 16.08
CA ALA A 3 37.75 6.58 16.32
C ALA A 3 38.70 5.38 16.21
N TYR A 4 38.52 4.39 17.08
CA TYR A 4 39.22 3.10 16.97
C TYR A 4 38.32 2.04 16.34
N LEU A 5 38.92 1.28 15.43
CA LEU A 5 38.26 0.27 14.61
C LEU A 5 38.77 -1.13 14.96
N PHE A 6 37.87 -2.07 15.20
CA PHE A 6 38.22 -3.46 15.52
C PHE A 6 37.94 -4.41 14.34
N PRO A 7 38.94 -5.16 13.86
CA PRO A 7 38.81 -5.99 12.68
C PRO A 7 37.91 -7.22 12.89
N GLY A 8 37.27 -7.63 11.80
CA GLY A 8 36.45 -8.83 11.72
C GLY A 8 37.19 -10.05 11.15
N GLN A 9 36.42 -11.09 10.84
CA GLN A 9 36.93 -12.27 10.13
C GLN A 9 37.46 -11.87 8.73
N GLY A 10 38.64 -12.37 8.38
CA GLY A 10 39.45 -11.94 7.23
C GLY A 10 40.79 -11.32 7.65
N SER A 11 40.91 -10.86 8.89
CA SER A 11 42.15 -10.26 9.44
C SER A 11 43.03 -11.23 10.23
N GLN A 12 42.59 -12.47 10.43
CA GLN A 12 43.36 -13.49 11.10
C GLN A 12 44.59 -13.88 10.27
N ARG A 13 45.72 -14.06 10.94
CA ARG A 13 46.95 -14.57 10.32
C ARG A 13 47.83 -15.26 11.35
N LYS A 14 48.59 -16.24 10.88
CA LYS A 14 49.66 -16.85 11.68
C LYS A 14 50.64 -15.78 12.17
N GLY A 15 50.96 -15.83 13.46
CA GLY A 15 51.85 -14.87 14.14
C GLY A 15 51.15 -13.63 14.69
N MET A 16 49.82 -13.50 14.58
CA MET A 16 49.11 -12.38 15.22
C MET A 16 49.21 -12.45 16.74
N GLY A 17 49.26 -11.29 17.41
CA GLY A 17 49.35 -11.22 18.87
C GLY A 17 50.68 -11.64 19.50
N ARG A 18 51.74 -11.90 18.70
CA ARG A 18 53.06 -12.40 19.16
C ARG A 18 53.58 -11.72 20.41
N ASP A 19 53.67 -10.39 20.40
CA ASP A 19 54.26 -9.64 21.50
C ASP A 19 53.26 -9.40 22.65
N LEU A 20 51.96 -9.66 22.41
CA LEU A 20 50.88 -9.41 23.36
C LEU A 20 50.65 -10.58 24.32
N PHE A 21 50.71 -11.82 23.84
CA PHE A 21 50.41 -13.00 24.68
C PHE A 21 51.33 -13.11 25.89
N SER A 22 52.63 -12.85 25.71
CA SER A 22 53.60 -12.89 26.82
C SER A 22 53.43 -11.72 27.79
N GLN A 23 53.04 -10.54 27.30
CA GLN A 23 52.81 -9.35 28.13
C GLN A 23 51.54 -9.48 28.98
N TYR A 24 50.51 -10.12 28.43
CA TYR A 24 49.21 -10.35 29.09
C TYR A 24 49.00 -11.84 29.38
N SER A 25 49.98 -12.47 30.03
CA SER A 25 49.98 -13.91 30.31
C SER A 25 48.78 -14.36 31.15
N HIS A 26 48.31 -13.53 32.08
CA HIS A 26 47.10 -13.80 32.87
C HIS A 26 45.87 -13.96 31.96
N LEU A 27 45.56 -12.96 31.13
CA LEU A 27 44.41 -13.02 30.21
C LEU A 27 44.56 -14.11 29.15
N THR A 28 45.79 -14.39 28.71
CA THR A 28 46.08 -15.49 27.80
C THR A 28 45.75 -16.84 28.45
N SER A 29 46.08 -17.01 29.73
CA SER A 29 45.77 -18.23 30.50
C SER A 29 44.26 -18.36 30.71
N THR A 30 43.59 -17.28 31.12
CA THR A 30 42.12 -17.25 31.26
C THR A 30 41.42 -17.57 29.94
N ALA A 31 41.93 -17.07 28.81
CA ALA A 31 41.39 -17.40 27.51
C ALA A 31 41.55 -18.90 27.18
N ALA A 32 42.70 -19.49 27.50
CA ALA A 32 42.93 -20.91 27.30
C ALA A 32 41.98 -21.78 28.17
N GLU A 33 41.73 -21.38 29.42
CA GLU A 33 40.77 -22.04 30.31
C GLU A 33 39.34 -21.97 29.76
N ILE A 34 38.88 -20.78 29.35
CA ILE A 34 37.52 -20.59 28.79
C ILE A 34 37.36 -21.36 27.48
N LEU A 35 38.36 -21.35 26.62
CA LEU A 35 38.29 -21.97 25.30
C LEU A 35 38.51 -23.48 25.33
N GLY A 36 39.32 -23.97 26.27
CA GLY A 36 39.74 -25.37 26.38
C GLY A 36 40.90 -25.74 25.45
N TYR A 37 41.62 -24.75 24.91
CA TYR A 37 42.78 -24.96 24.04
C TYR A 37 43.76 -23.79 24.10
N ASP A 38 45.00 -24.01 23.68
CA ASP A 38 46.05 -22.99 23.67
C ASP A 38 45.81 -21.95 22.56
N ILE A 39 45.21 -20.81 22.94
CA ILE A 39 44.92 -19.71 22.03
C ILE A 39 46.17 -19.04 21.48
N ALA A 40 47.27 -18.98 22.25
CA ALA A 40 48.52 -18.41 21.81
C ALA A 40 49.19 -19.34 20.79
N GLY A 41 49.26 -20.63 21.09
CA GLY A 41 49.75 -21.65 20.17
C GLY A 41 49.01 -21.64 18.83
N LEU A 42 47.66 -21.57 18.87
CA LEU A 42 46.82 -21.41 17.68
C LEU A 42 47.21 -20.17 16.87
N CYS A 43 47.29 -18.99 17.50
CA CYS A 43 47.57 -17.74 16.80
C CYS A 43 49.00 -17.67 16.25
N LEU A 44 49.99 -18.21 16.96
CA LEU A 44 51.41 -18.09 16.61
C LEU A 44 51.88 -19.15 15.62
N HIS A 45 51.35 -20.36 15.73
CA HIS A 45 51.85 -21.52 15.00
C HIS A 45 50.84 -22.08 14.00
N ASP A 46 49.55 -22.09 14.33
CA ASP A 46 48.46 -22.63 13.51
C ASP A 46 48.80 -24.00 12.90
N ALA A 47 49.33 -24.91 13.72
CA ALA A 47 49.88 -26.18 13.26
C ALA A 47 48.86 -27.06 12.53
N ASP A 48 47.60 -27.00 12.98
CA ASP A 48 46.48 -27.78 12.44
C ASP A 48 45.62 -26.99 11.43
N HIS A 49 46.07 -25.79 11.01
CA HIS A 49 45.34 -24.91 10.07
C HIS A 49 43.91 -24.54 10.52
N LEU A 50 43.70 -24.45 11.83
CA LEU A 50 42.41 -24.18 12.46
C LEU A 50 42.04 -22.69 12.43
N LEU A 51 42.98 -21.77 12.20
CA LEU A 51 42.68 -20.33 12.16
C LEU A 51 41.67 -19.94 11.08
N ASN A 52 41.43 -20.76 10.06
CA ASN A 52 40.40 -20.53 9.03
C ASN A 52 39.02 -21.14 9.38
N ASN A 53 38.92 -21.88 10.48
CA ASN A 53 37.64 -22.40 10.97
C ASN A 53 36.99 -21.35 11.88
N THR A 54 35.78 -20.90 11.52
CA THR A 54 35.03 -19.86 12.22
C THR A 54 34.92 -20.07 13.74
N ALA A 55 34.81 -21.32 14.21
CA ALA A 55 34.76 -21.65 15.63
C ALA A 55 36.03 -21.22 16.41
N TYR A 56 37.18 -21.18 15.72
CA TYR A 56 38.48 -20.79 16.26
C TYR A 56 38.87 -19.36 15.86
N THR A 57 38.52 -18.93 14.64
CA THR A 57 38.84 -17.61 14.10
C THR A 57 38.26 -16.48 14.95
N GLN A 58 36.98 -16.59 15.32
CA GLN A 58 36.30 -15.50 16.04
C GLN A 58 36.85 -15.30 17.46
N PRO A 59 37.03 -16.34 18.29
CA PRO A 59 37.71 -16.19 19.59
C PRO A 59 39.13 -15.64 19.46
N ALA A 60 39.90 -16.11 18.48
CA ALA A 60 41.27 -15.65 18.27
C ALA A 60 41.33 -14.15 17.93
N LEU A 61 40.44 -13.67 17.06
CA LEU A 61 40.34 -12.26 16.73
C LEU A 61 39.89 -11.41 17.91
N TYR A 62 38.90 -11.87 18.69
CA TYR A 62 38.47 -11.18 19.91
C TYR A 62 39.60 -11.04 20.92
N VAL A 63 40.28 -12.14 21.26
CA VAL A 63 41.39 -12.13 22.24
C VAL A 63 42.49 -11.17 21.79
N VAL A 64 42.98 -11.30 20.56
CA VAL A 64 44.06 -10.43 20.05
C VAL A 64 43.63 -8.96 20.03
N SER A 65 42.39 -8.66 19.67
CA SER A 65 41.86 -7.29 19.63
C SER A 65 41.73 -6.67 21.02
N CYS A 66 41.27 -7.45 22.02
CA CYS A 66 41.22 -7.01 23.41
C CYS A 66 42.61 -6.75 23.98
N LEU A 67 43.58 -7.64 23.73
CA LEU A 67 44.96 -7.43 24.18
C LEU A 67 45.60 -6.21 23.50
N ALA A 68 45.34 -6.01 22.21
CA ALA A 68 45.82 -4.84 21.46
C ALA A 68 45.23 -3.55 22.02
N TRP A 69 43.92 -3.52 22.34
CA TRP A 69 43.29 -2.39 23.00
C TRP A 69 43.95 -2.05 24.33
N LEU A 70 44.12 -3.05 25.21
CA LEU A 70 44.75 -2.85 26.52
C LEU A 70 46.19 -2.32 26.40
N HIS A 71 46.92 -2.78 25.39
CA HIS A 71 48.28 -2.32 25.11
C HIS A 71 48.30 -0.87 24.61
N THR A 72 47.43 -0.53 23.66
CA THR A 72 47.36 0.83 23.10
C THR A 72 46.90 1.84 24.15
N THR A 73 45.81 1.57 24.89
CA THR A 73 45.23 2.55 25.82
C THR A 73 46.03 2.78 27.08
N ALA A 74 47.01 1.92 27.39
CA ALA A 74 47.95 2.16 28.47
C ALA A 74 48.80 3.43 28.26
N THR A 75 48.88 3.94 27.02
CA THR A 75 49.79 5.03 26.64
C THR A 75 49.14 6.15 25.81
N THR A 76 47.83 6.05 25.51
CA THR A 76 47.13 7.01 24.61
C THR A 76 45.85 7.57 25.24
N THR A 77 45.39 8.72 24.75
CA THR A 77 44.07 9.27 25.09
C THR A 77 42.94 8.39 24.54
N LEU A 78 41.80 8.34 25.23
CA LEU A 78 40.63 7.58 24.80
C LEU A 78 40.04 8.16 23.49
N PRO A 79 39.51 7.31 22.59
CA PRO A 79 38.86 7.75 21.35
C PRO A 79 37.47 8.32 21.63
N ALA A 80 36.95 9.10 20.67
CA ALA A 80 35.59 9.63 20.73
C ALA A 80 34.52 8.57 20.39
N PHE A 81 34.88 7.59 19.57
CA PHE A 81 34.00 6.50 19.15
C PHE A 81 34.77 5.19 18.99
N LEU A 82 34.05 4.09 19.15
CA LEU A 82 34.51 2.74 18.85
C LEU A 82 33.59 2.11 17.81
N LEU A 83 34.15 1.32 16.91
CA LEU A 83 33.38 0.56 15.91
C LEU A 83 34.13 -0.72 15.62
N GLY A 84 33.44 -1.84 15.49
CA GLY A 84 34.04 -3.10 15.08
C GLY A 84 33.33 -3.69 13.88
N HIS A 85 34.03 -4.42 13.02
CA HIS A 85 33.42 -5.07 11.86
C HIS A 85 33.04 -6.51 12.21
N SER A 86 31.75 -6.84 12.15
CA SER A 86 31.19 -8.14 12.54
C SER A 86 31.67 -8.57 13.93
N ILE A 87 32.50 -9.62 14.04
CA ILE A 87 33.05 -10.07 15.32
C ILE A 87 33.83 -8.99 16.07
N GLY A 88 34.44 -8.04 15.37
CA GLY A 88 35.14 -6.91 16.00
C GLY A 88 34.22 -6.05 16.87
N GLU A 89 32.91 -6.05 16.65
CA GLU A 89 31.94 -5.31 17.47
C GLU A 89 31.98 -5.76 18.93
N TYR A 90 32.28 -7.03 19.20
CA TYR A 90 32.43 -7.54 20.57
C TYR A 90 33.68 -6.97 21.25
N ALA A 91 34.79 -6.81 20.51
CA ALA A 91 35.99 -6.15 21.03
C ALA A 91 35.75 -4.66 21.28
N ALA A 92 34.96 -3.99 20.43
CA ALA A 92 34.54 -2.61 20.64
C ALA A 92 33.68 -2.44 21.91
N LEU A 93 32.75 -3.36 22.17
CA LEU A 93 31.92 -3.34 23.37
C LEU A 93 32.72 -3.67 24.65
N PHE A 94 33.70 -4.58 24.57
CA PHE A 94 34.67 -4.79 25.64
C PHE A 94 35.46 -3.50 25.94
N ALA A 95 36.00 -2.87 24.90
CA ALA A 95 36.76 -1.63 25.02
C ALA A 95 35.92 -0.48 25.62
N ALA A 96 34.60 -0.50 25.39
CA ALA A 96 33.65 0.44 25.99
C ALA A 96 33.16 0.05 27.40
N GLY A 97 33.68 -1.02 28.00
CA GLY A 97 33.32 -1.43 29.36
C GLY A 97 31.97 -2.16 29.49
N VAL A 98 31.34 -2.57 28.38
CA VAL A 98 30.02 -3.23 28.40
C VAL A 98 30.04 -4.56 29.16
N PHE A 99 31.12 -5.34 29.01
CA PHE A 99 31.34 -6.62 29.69
C PHE A 99 32.83 -6.85 29.98
N SER A 100 33.15 -7.84 30.84
CA SER A 100 34.53 -8.23 31.13
C SER A 100 35.15 -9.01 29.96
N PHE A 101 36.46 -9.22 30.00
CA PHE A 101 37.17 -10.00 28.98
C PHE A 101 36.61 -11.42 28.86
N GLU A 102 36.39 -12.08 30.01
CA GLU A 102 35.88 -13.43 30.16
C GLU A 102 34.47 -13.55 29.59
N THR A 103 33.55 -12.67 30.03
CA THR A 103 32.18 -12.65 29.52
C THR A 103 32.15 -12.46 28.01
N GLY A 104 32.90 -11.50 27.48
CA GLY A 104 32.94 -11.30 26.04
C GLY A 104 33.53 -12.49 25.30
N LEU A 105 34.53 -13.17 25.85
CA LEU A 105 35.10 -14.38 25.25
C LEU A 105 34.11 -15.56 25.28
N GLU A 106 33.34 -15.74 26.35
CA GLU A 106 32.27 -16.75 26.40
C GLU A 106 31.18 -16.50 25.36
N LEU A 107 30.73 -15.24 25.24
CA LEU A 107 29.77 -14.83 24.22
C LEU A 107 30.32 -15.09 22.81
N VAL A 108 31.56 -14.69 22.54
CA VAL A 108 32.21 -14.94 21.25
C VAL A 108 32.40 -16.42 20.97
N LYS A 109 32.82 -17.22 21.95
CA LYS A 109 32.94 -18.69 21.83
C LYS A 109 31.60 -19.30 21.43
N LYS A 110 30.50 -18.90 22.08
CA LYS A 110 29.15 -19.38 21.76
C LYS A 110 28.72 -18.95 20.36
N ARG A 111 28.88 -17.66 20.01
CA ARG A 111 28.57 -17.12 18.67
C ARG A 111 29.33 -17.89 17.59
N ALA A 112 30.63 -18.07 17.78
CA ALA A 112 31.51 -18.76 16.85
C ALA A 112 31.08 -20.21 16.64
N ALA A 113 30.78 -20.93 17.72
CA ALA A 113 30.31 -22.32 17.66
C ALA A 113 28.97 -22.43 16.92
N LEU A 114 28.01 -21.54 17.20
CA LEU A 114 26.70 -21.54 16.53
C LEU A 114 26.81 -21.19 15.05
N MET A 115 27.60 -20.17 14.69
CA MET A 115 27.81 -19.80 13.29
C MET A 115 28.57 -20.86 12.50
N ALA A 116 29.53 -21.55 13.14
CA ALA A 116 30.30 -22.62 12.49
C ALA A 116 29.47 -23.88 12.17
N GLN A 117 28.28 -24.05 12.77
CA GLN A 117 27.36 -25.14 12.43
C GLN A 117 26.69 -24.97 11.07
N ALA A 118 26.71 -23.76 10.51
CA ALA A 118 26.18 -23.51 9.18
C ALA A 118 26.99 -24.27 8.13
N THR A 119 26.29 -25.08 7.34
CA THR A 119 26.83 -25.85 6.21
C THR A 119 26.20 -25.36 4.91
N ASP A 120 26.84 -25.68 3.78
CA ASP A 120 26.35 -25.39 2.42
C ASP A 120 26.08 -23.90 2.09
N GLY A 121 26.55 -22.99 2.94
CA GLY A 121 26.51 -21.56 2.72
C GLY A 121 27.72 -21.04 1.95
N GLY A 122 27.58 -19.86 1.35
CA GLY A 122 28.65 -19.14 0.70
C GLY A 122 28.45 -17.63 0.78
N MET A 123 29.51 -16.89 0.48
CA MET A 123 29.49 -15.43 0.38
C MET A 123 30.26 -14.98 -0.86
N ALA A 124 29.91 -13.83 -1.43
CA ALA A 124 30.68 -13.19 -2.49
C ALA A 124 30.74 -11.68 -2.32
N ALA A 125 31.92 -11.10 -2.55
CA ALA A 125 32.12 -9.67 -2.62
C ALA A 125 31.87 -9.16 -4.05
N ILE A 126 31.10 -8.09 -4.16
CA ILE A 126 30.73 -7.43 -5.41
C ILE A 126 31.32 -6.01 -5.35
N VAL A 127 32.08 -5.63 -6.37
CA VAL A 127 32.65 -4.28 -6.52
C VAL A 127 32.11 -3.63 -7.79
N GLY A 128 31.80 -2.34 -7.71
CA GLY A 128 31.37 -1.51 -8.83
C GLY A 128 29.86 -1.41 -9.01
N LEU A 129 29.07 -1.93 -8.07
CA LEU A 129 27.61 -1.81 -8.06
C LEU A 129 27.14 -1.31 -6.69
N THR A 130 26.11 -0.48 -6.71
CA THR A 130 25.45 0.04 -5.52
C THR A 130 24.53 -0.98 -4.86
N ILE A 131 24.23 -0.78 -3.59
CA ILE A 131 23.29 -1.64 -2.84
C ILE A 131 21.90 -1.74 -3.53
N SER A 132 21.43 -0.65 -4.14
CA SER A 132 20.15 -0.62 -4.87
C SER A 132 20.19 -1.48 -6.13
N GLU A 133 21.29 -1.42 -6.88
CA GLU A 133 21.50 -2.25 -8.07
C GLU A 133 21.65 -3.72 -7.69
N VAL A 134 22.39 -4.02 -6.61
CA VAL A 134 22.52 -5.39 -6.09
C VAL A 134 21.17 -5.96 -5.71
N ASN A 135 20.37 -5.23 -4.92
CA ASN A 135 19.02 -5.66 -4.53
C ASN A 135 18.10 -5.85 -5.74
N TYR A 136 18.16 -4.94 -6.72
CA TYR A 136 17.42 -5.08 -7.97
C TYR A 136 17.79 -6.37 -8.71
N LEU A 137 19.08 -6.67 -8.84
CA LEU A 137 19.55 -7.89 -9.51
C LEU A 137 19.13 -9.16 -8.79
N LEU A 138 19.17 -9.18 -7.46
CA LEU A 138 18.69 -10.32 -6.66
C LEU A 138 17.20 -10.57 -6.89
N GLN A 139 16.37 -9.52 -6.84
CA GLN A 139 14.93 -9.63 -7.04
C GLN A 139 14.58 -9.99 -8.48
N HIS A 140 15.16 -9.29 -9.46
CA HIS A 140 14.84 -9.45 -10.87
C HIS A 140 15.23 -10.82 -11.43
N ASN A 141 16.31 -11.42 -10.92
CA ASN A 141 16.77 -12.75 -11.34
C ASN A 141 16.22 -13.88 -10.46
N GLY A 142 15.35 -13.58 -9.49
CA GLY A 142 14.69 -14.59 -8.64
C GLY A 142 15.61 -15.27 -7.63
N TYR A 143 16.68 -14.62 -7.18
CA TYR A 143 17.60 -15.15 -6.16
C TYR A 143 17.04 -14.95 -4.75
N GLN A 144 15.98 -15.70 -4.42
CA GLN A 144 15.22 -15.54 -3.17
C GLN A 144 15.96 -16.03 -1.90
N HIS A 145 17.09 -16.72 -2.04
CA HIS A 145 17.88 -17.26 -0.92
C HIS A 145 19.25 -16.60 -0.76
N ILE A 146 19.46 -15.44 -1.39
CA ILE A 146 20.66 -14.62 -1.25
C ILE A 146 20.27 -13.30 -0.57
N ASP A 147 20.92 -13.01 0.55
CA ASP A 147 20.81 -11.75 1.27
C ASP A 147 22.07 -10.89 1.07
N VAL A 148 21.96 -9.60 1.38
CA VAL A 148 23.14 -8.74 1.54
C VAL A 148 23.71 -8.95 2.94
N ALA A 149 24.98 -9.37 3.01
CA ALA A 149 25.70 -9.61 4.25
C ALA A 149 26.46 -8.38 4.76
N ASN A 150 27.03 -7.58 3.85
CA ASN A 150 27.79 -6.39 4.21
C ASN A 150 27.54 -5.27 3.20
N HIS A 151 27.33 -4.06 3.69
CA HIS A 151 27.38 -2.83 2.91
C HIS A 151 28.66 -2.08 3.32
N ASN A 152 29.74 -2.30 2.58
CA ASN A 152 31.07 -1.88 2.99
C ASN A 152 31.47 -0.50 2.46
N SER A 153 31.05 -0.15 1.25
CA SER A 153 31.12 1.20 0.69
C SER A 153 29.99 1.38 -0.33
N ARG A 154 29.84 2.58 -0.92
CA ARG A 154 28.82 2.85 -1.95
C ARG A 154 28.80 1.79 -3.06
N GLU A 155 29.97 1.32 -3.49
CA GLU A 155 30.12 0.35 -4.58
C GLU A 155 30.76 -0.98 -4.15
N GLN A 156 30.88 -1.26 -2.84
CA GLN A 156 31.36 -2.55 -2.34
C GLN A 156 30.30 -3.19 -1.44
N VAL A 157 29.70 -4.27 -1.93
CA VAL A 157 28.64 -5.01 -1.26
C VAL A 157 29.05 -6.48 -1.15
N VAL A 158 28.75 -7.14 -0.04
CA VAL A 158 28.91 -8.59 0.11
C VAL A 158 27.53 -9.22 0.19
N ILE A 159 27.31 -10.28 -0.58
CA ILE A 159 26.09 -11.09 -0.54
C ILE A 159 26.40 -12.46 0.11
N SER A 160 25.41 -13.07 0.74
CA SER A 160 25.52 -14.41 1.32
C SER A 160 24.24 -15.21 1.13
N GLY A 161 24.38 -16.52 0.98
CA GLY A 161 23.27 -17.43 0.66
C GLY A 161 23.76 -18.85 0.47
N LEU A 162 22.95 -19.71 -0.14
CA LEU A 162 23.39 -21.06 -0.48
C LEU A 162 24.56 -21.00 -1.46
N LYS A 163 25.55 -21.89 -1.29
CA LYS A 163 26.80 -21.87 -2.07
C LYS A 163 26.56 -21.96 -3.58
N GLU A 164 25.61 -22.79 -4.00
CA GLU A 164 25.23 -22.90 -5.41
C GLU A 164 24.52 -21.64 -5.93
N ASP A 165 23.76 -20.94 -5.10
CA ASP A 165 23.07 -19.71 -5.49
C ASP A 165 24.07 -18.57 -5.70
N ILE A 166 25.02 -18.44 -4.78
CA ILE A 166 26.17 -17.53 -4.92
C ILE A 166 26.92 -17.83 -6.22
N ARG A 167 27.24 -19.10 -6.50
CA ARG A 167 27.91 -19.48 -7.75
C ARG A 167 27.08 -19.14 -9.00
N ARG A 168 25.77 -19.35 -8.98
CA ARG A 168 24.86 -19.04 -10.11
C ARG A 168 24.72 -17.54 -10.34
N ALA A 169 24.74 -16.74 -9.28
CA ALA A 169 24.55 -15.30 -9.34
C ALA A 169 25.69 -14.58 -10.08
N GLN A 170 26.92 -15.12 -10.07
CA GLN A 170 28.12 -14.49 -10.64
C GLN A 170 27.88 -13.88 -12.04
N THR A 171 27.38 -14.67 -12.99
CA THR A 171 27.19 -14.21 -14.37
C THR A 171 26.18 -13.07 -14.49
N ALA A 172 25.16 -13.04 -13.63
CA ALA A 172 24.17 -11.96 -13.64
C ALA A 172 24.79 -10.63 -13.19
N PHE A 173 25.63 -10.68 -12.15
CA PHE A 173 26.33 -9.50 -11.64
C PHE A 173 27.41 -9.00 -12.61
N GLU A 174 28.20 -9.89 -13.21
CA GLU A 174 29.20 -9.53 -14.21
C GLU A 174 28.56 -8.87 -15.45
N ARG A 175 27.43 -9.39 -15.93
CA ARG A 175 26.67 -8.79 -17.05
C ARG A 175 26.08 -7.43 -16.71
N ALA A 176 25.72 -7.21 -15.46
CA ALA A 176 25.20 -5.94 -14.98
C ALA A 176 26.28 -4.87 -14.75
N GLY A 177 27.55 -5.19 -15.02
CA GLY A 177 28.66 -4.24 -14.94
C GLY A 177 29.45 -4.28 -13.63
N ALA A 178 29.32 -5.33 -12.82
CA ALA A 178 30.20 -5.52 -11.66
C ALA A 178 31.67 -5.55 -12.11
N LYS A 179 32.51 -4.68 -11.53
CA LYS A 179 33.96 -4.62 -11.78
C LYS A 179 34.68 -5.85 -11.24
N LEU A 180 34.17 -6.43 -10.14
CA LEU A 180 34.67 -7.66 -9.55
C LEU A 180 33.52 -8.43 -8.89
N TYR A 181 33.48 -9.73 -9.11
CA TYR A 181 32.69 -10.69 -8.34
C TYR A 181 33.65 -11.73 -7.73
N TYR A 182 33.80 -11.75 -6.41
CA TYR A 182 34.78 -12.59 -5.72
C TYR A 182 34.11 -13.52 -4.70
N PRO A 183 33.97 -14.82 -5.02
CA PRO A 183 33.52 -15.83 -4.06
C PRO A 183 34.50 -15.95 -2.88
N MET A 184 33.98 -15.88 -1.66
CA MET A 184 34.79 -15.92 -0.44
C MET A 184 34.93 -17.36 0.07
N ASN A 185 36.10 -17.68 0.63
CA ASN A 185 36.36 -19.00 1.24
C ASN A 185 35.80 -19.04 2.67
N VAL A 186 34.49 -19.22 2.79
CA VAL A 186 33.77 -19.35 4.05
C VAL A 186 32.77 -20.51 3.97
N SER A 187 32.45 -21.11 5.12
CA SER A 187 31.57 -22.29 5.19
C SER A 187 30.09 -21.97 5.34
N GLY A 188 29.75 -20.73 5.73
CA GLY A 188 28.40 -20.34 6.07
C GLY A 188 27.94 -19.06 5.36
N ALA A 189 26.62 -18.92 5.22
CA ALA A 189 25.96 -17.73 4.71
C ALA A 189 25.82 -16.69 5.84
N PHE A 190 26.92 -16.16 6.35
CA PHE A 190 26.91 -15.26 7.51
C PHE A 190 26.14 -13.97 7.22
N HIS A 191 25.55 -13.38 8.27
CA HIS A 191 24.80 -12.11 8.18
C HIS A 191 23.58 -12.18 7.24
N SER A 192 22.94 -13.35 7.14
CA SER A 192 21.72 -13.59 6.36
C SER A 192 20.67 -14.34 7.17
N GLY A 193 19.47 -14.49 6.57
CA GLY A 193 18.37 -15.27 7.12
C GLY A 193 18.73 -16.74 7.36
N HIS A 194 19.73 -17.28 6.66
CA HIS A 194 20.26 -18.63 6.91
C HIS A 194 20.92 -18.78 8.29
N MET A 195 21.25 -17.67 8.96
CA MET A 195 21.78 -17.68 10.33
C MET A 195 20.69 -17.54 11.40
N SER A 196 19.40 -17.60 11.04
CA SER A 196 18.31 -17.37 11.99
C SER A 196 18.33 -18.33 13.18
N ALA A 197 18.55 -19.64 12.93
CA ALA A 197 18.65 -20.63 14.00
C ALA A 197 19.83 -20.36 14.94
N ALA A 198 20.98 -19.94 14.40
CA ALA A 198 22.14 -19.56 15.20
C ALA A 198 21.87 -18.29 16.02
N ALA A 199 21.18 -17.30 15.44
CA ALA A 199 20.79 -16.08 16.13
C ALA A 199 19.82 -16.39 17.29
N ASP A 200 18.80 -17.23 17.08
CA ASP A 200 17.82 -17.57 18.11
C ASP A 200 18.46 -18.38 19.26
N ALA A 201 19.35 -19.32 18.93
CA ALA A 201 20.12 -20.06 19.93
C ALA A 201 21.09 -19.14 20.71
N PHE A 202 21.65 -18.13 20.06
CA PHE A 202 22.48 -17.12 20.73
C PHE A 202 21.65 -16.18 21.61
N ALA A 203 20.45 -15.80 21.16
CA ALA A 203 19.51 -14.97 21.93
C ALA A 203 19.17 -15.60 23.27
N ALA A 204 18.89 -16.91 23.27
CA ALA A 204 18.62 -17.68 24.48
C ALA A 204 19.82 -17.70 25.43
N PHE A 205 21.05 -17.74 24.89
CA PHE A 205 22.28 -17.77 25.68
C PHE A 205 22.64 -16.40 26.27
N ILE A 206 22.59 -15.32 25.48
CA ILE A 206 23.04 -13.99 25.92
C ILE A 206 22.08 -13.34 26.92
N LYS A 207 20.80 -13.75 26.95
CA LYS A 207 19.75 -13.16 27.78
C LYS A 207 20.11 -13.08 29.27
N ASP A 208 20.86 -14.06 29.78
CA ASP A 208 21.19 -14.16 31.20
C ASP A 208 22.48 -13.42 31.59
N TYR A 209 23.19 -12.82 30.61
CA TYR A 209 24.40 -12.05 30.85
C TYR A 209 24.09 -10.58 31.15
N PRO A 210 24.59 -10.01 32.27
CA PRO A 210 24.45 -8.59 32.55
C PRO A 210 25.37 -7.77 31.64
N LEU A 211 24.78 -6.87 30.85
CA LEU A 211 25.50 -5.96 29.95
C LEU A 211 25.37 -4.51 30.44
N ARG A 212 26.49 -3.81 30.53
CA ARG A 212 26.55 -2.41 30.98
C ARG A 212 26.37 -1.43 29.81
N ALA A 213 25.99 -0.20 30.14
CA ALA A 213 26.03 0.91 29.19
C ALA A 213 27.46 1.11 28.65
N PRO A 214 27.67 1.37 27.35
CA PRO A 214 28.99 1.70 26.83
C PRO A 214 29.50 3.03 27.40
N GLU A 215 30.70 3.04 27.97
CA GLU A 215 31.38 4.24 28.50
C GLU A 215 31.91 5.13 27.36
N ILE A 216 32.27 4.51 26.23
CA ILE A 216 32.62 5.18 24.98
C ILE A 216 31.56 4.78 23.94
N PRO A 217 31.00 5.72 23.15
CA PRO A 217 30.00 5.39 22.15
C PRO A 217 30.49 4.32 21.15
N VAL A 218 29.78 3.19 21.10
CA VAL A 218 30.04 2.11 20.13
C VAL A 218 28.99 2.15 19.03
N ILE A 219 29.41 2.16 17.76
CA ILE A 219 28.47 2.14 16.62
C ILE A 219 28.04 0.71 16.32
N SER A 220 26.72 0.48 16.29
CA SER A 220 26.17 -0.84 16.01
C SER A 220 26.24 -1.21 14.52
N ASN A 221 26.64 -2.43 14.22
CA ASN A 221 26.70 -2.97 12.86
C ASN A 221 25.32 -3.08 12.21
N VAL A 222 24.26 -3.24 13.01
CA VAL A 222 22.89 -3.47 12.51
C VAL A 222 22.19 -2.17 12.18
N THR A 223 22.41 -1.12 12.98
CA THR A 223 21.74 0.19 12.81
C THR A 223 22.62 1.26 12.17
N GLY A 224 23.95 1.09 12.20
CA GLY A 224 24.90 2.14 11.83
C GLY A 224 24.88 3.34 12.77
N ARG A 225 24.42 3.17 14.03
CA ARG A 225 24.27 4.21 15.05
C ARG A 225 24.80 3.77 16.42
N PRO A 226 25.13 4.70 17.33
CA PRO A 226 25.54 4.35 18.68
C PRO A 226 24.55 3.42 19.39
N TYR A 227 25.07 2.46 20.17
CA TYR A 227 24.25 1.65 21.06
C TYR A 227 23.51 2.51 22.09
N SER A 228 22.30 2.08 22.43
CA SER A 228 21.57 2.56 23.62
C SER A 228 21.55 1.43 24.67
N ASN A 229 21.43 1.78 25.95
CA ASN A 229 21.57 0.79 27.04
C ASN A 229 20.59 -0.38 26.93
N ASN A 230 19.38 -0.14 26.42
CA ASN A 230 18.31 -1.15 26.37
C ASN A 230 18.32 -2.00 25.10
N THR A 231 19.27 -1.80 24.18
CA THR A 231 19.27 -2.47 22.86
C THR A 231 20.42 -3.44 22.65
N ILE A 232 21.36 -3.58 23.60
CA ILE A 232 22.60 -4.34 23.38
C ILE A 232 22.33 -5.82 23.10
N HIS A 233 21.55 -6.52 23.95
CA HIS A 233 21.19 -7.93 23.73
C HIS A 233 20.52 -8.16 22.39
N ALA A 234 19.54 -7.31 22.06
CA ALA A 234 18.75 -7.41 20.83
C ALA A 234 19.62 -7.20 19.59
N LEU A 235 20.50 -6.19 19.60
CA LEU A 235 21.37 -5.86 18.48
C LEU A 235 22.48 -6.88 18.29
N LEU A 236 23.10 -7.39 19.36
CA LEU A 236 24.12 -8.47 19.26
C LEU A 236 23.54 -9.78 18.72
N THR A 237 22.30 -10.08 19.11
CA THR A 237 21.54 -11.22 18.56
C THR A 237 21.23 -11.00 17.08
N ALA A 238 20.67 -9.84 16.74
CA ALA A 238 20.36 -9.46 15.37
C ALA A 238 21.59 -9.49 14.46
N GLN A 239 22.74 -9.04 14.95
CA GLN A 239 24.01 -8.96 14.20
C GLN A 239 24.40 -10.28 13.53
N ILE A 240 24.06 -11.44 14.11
CA ILE A 240 24.38 -12.76 13.54
C ILE A 240 23.70 -12.99 12.18
N ARG A 241 22.49 -12.44 11.99
CA ARG A 241 21.64 -12.66 10.81
C ARG A 241 21.29 -11.38 10.03
N CYS A 242 21.73 -10.21 10.50
CA CYS A 242 21.56 -8.93 9.82
C CYS A 242 22.82 -8.52 9.04
N PRO A 243 22.67 -7.70 7.99
CA PRO A 243 23.78 -7.09 7.29
C PRO A 243 24.65 -6.23 8.22
N VAL A 244 25.96 -6.23 7.99
CA VAL A 244 26.89 -5.26 8.58
C VAL A 244 26.85 -3.96 7.76
N ARG A 245 26.27 -2.91 8.35
CA ARG A 245 26.12 -1.56 7.78
C ARG A 245 27.38 -0.72 7.96
N TRP A 246 28.50 -1.17 7.40
CA TRP A 246 29.80 -0.55 7.59
C TRP A 246 29.89 0.83 6.93
N TYR A 247 29.36 0.98 5.72
CA TYR A 247 29.31 2.25 4.99
C TYR A 247 28.52 3.31 5.77
N GLU A 248 27.35 2.96 6.29
CA GLU A 248 26.53 3.87 7.10
C GLU A 248 27.21 4.20 8.43
N SER A 249 27.87 3.22 9.06
CA SER A 249 28.60 3.41 10.32
C SER A 249 29.74 4.41 10.19
N ILE A 250 30.60 4.25 9.18
CA ILE A 250 31.71 5.18 8.91
C ILE A 250 31.18 6.55 8.47
N SER A 251 30.15 6.59 7.63
CA SER A 251 29.52 7.85 7.21
C SER A 251 28.89 8.61 8.38
N TYR A 252 28.32 7.90 9.36
CA TYR A 252 27.87 8.51 10.61
C TYR A 252 29.04 9.11 11.39
N LEU A 253 30.16 8.39 11.56
CA LEU A 253 31.33 8.90 12.27
C LEU A 253 31.92 10.15 11.61
N ILE A 254 32.07 10.15 10.27
CA ILE A 254 32.57 11.31 9.51
C ILE A 254 31.68 12.54 9.73
N ARG A 255 30.35 12.37 9.62
CA ARG A 255 29.39 13.46 9.84
C ARG A 255 29.38 13.99 11.29
N ASN A 256 29.81 13.17 12.25
CA ASN A 256 29.95 13.55 13.65
C ASN A 256 31.38 14.00 14.02
N GLY A 257 32.19 14.40 13.03
CA GLY A 257 33.48 15.05 13.25
C GLY A 257 34.66 14.11 13.49
N VAL A 258 34.52 12.81 13.19
CA VAL A 258 35.64 11.88 13.16
C VAL A 258 36.43 12.06 11.87
N ASP A 259 37.72 12.35 12.00
CA ASP A 259 38.66 12.59 10.90
C ASP A 259 39.88 11.66 10.97
N GLN A 260 40.07 10.95 12.10
CA GLN A 260 41.14 9.99 12.33
C GLN A 260 40.58 8.61 12.66
N PHE A 261 40.99 7.60 11.91
CA PHE A 261 40.59 6.21 12.09
C PHE A 261 41.82 5.34 12.32
N GLU A 262 41.88 4.64 13.45
CA GLU A 262 42.98 3.73 13.78
C GLU A 262 42.45 2.31 14.00
N GLU A 263 43.03 1.33 13.31
CA GLU A 263 42.66 -0.08 13.45
C GLU A 263 43.44 -0.71 14.61
N ILE A 264 42.71 -1.34 15.54
CA ILE A 264 43.24 -1.99 16.74
C ILE A 264 43.04 -3.51 16.62
N GLY A 265 44.13 -4.26 16.53
CA GLY A 265 44.12 -5.72 16.43
C GLY A 265 45.03 -6.22 15.31
N SER A 266 44.69 -7.38 14.73
CA SER A 266 45.47 -7.97 13.64
C SER A 266 45.09 -7.36 12.29
N GLY A 267 46.08 -7.09 11.43
CA GLY A 267 45.86 -6.71 10.03
C GLY A 267 45.78 -5.19 9.80
N ASP A 268 45.36 -4.83 8.60
CA ASP A 268 45.18 -3.45 8.13
C ASP A 268 43.98 -3.34 7.18
N VAL A 269 43.02 -4.27 7.31
CA VAL A 269 41.92 -4.46 6.35
C VAL A 269 40.95 -3.29 6.43
N LEU A 270 40.56 -2.90 7.64
CA LEU A 270 39.59 -1.81 7.84
C LEU A 270 40.21 -0.47 7.41
N ARG A 271 41.48 -0.24 7.75
CA ARG A 271 42.23 0.95 7.34
C ARG A 271 42.25 1.14 5.83
N LYS A 272 42.36 0.05 5.06
CA LYS A 272 42.32 0.08 3.58
C LYS A 272 40.93 0.40 3.03
N MET A 273 39.86 0.13 3.77
CA MET A 273 38.48 0.41 3.35
C MET A 273 38.09 1.88 3.55
N ILE A 274 38.68 2.57 4.54
CA ILE A 274 38.31 3.94 4.92
C ILE A 274 38.42 4.96 3.78
N PRO A 275 39.50 5.02 2.98
CA PRO A 275 39.64 6.02 1.92
C PRO A 275 38.49 6.00 0.90
N PHE A 276 37.95 4.82 0.59
CA PHE A 276 36.83 4.67 -0.34
C PHE A 276 35.54 5.29 0.19
N ILE A 277 35.34 5.27 1.51
CA ILE A 277 34.16 5.87 2.16
C ILE A 277 34.40 7.36 2.38
N GLN A 278 35.62 7.78 2.77
CA GLN A 278 35.94 9.20 2.94
C GLN A 278 35.78 10.00 1.64
N ALA A 279 36.10 9.39 0.49
CA ALA A 279 35.92 10.02 -0.81
C ALA A 279 34.45 10.26 -1.18
N ASP A 280 33.53 9.43 -0.64
CA ASP A 280 32.12 9.45 -0.97
C ASP A 280 31.31 8.82 0.17
N TYR A 281 31.13 9.58 1.26
CA TYR A 281 30.37 9.14 2.42
C TYR A 281 28.90 9.53 2.28
N LEU A 282 28.02 8.76 2.93
CA LEU A 282 26.57 8.98 2.89
C LEU A 282 26.20 10.32 3.51
N GLN A 283 25.57 11.20 2.71
CA GLN A 283 25.12 12.52 3.16
C GLN A 283 23.86 12.41 4.02
N ALA A 284 23.62 13.40 4.89
CA ALA A 284 22.47 13.39 5.81
C ALA A 284 21.10 13.31 5.12
N ALA A 285 20.96 13.87 3.91
CA ALA A 285 19.73 13.81 3.13
C ALA A 285 19.45 12.40 2.53
N GLU A 286 20.49 11.59 2.35
CA GLU A 286 20.41 10.23 1.80
C GLU A 286 20.28 9.17 2.93
N ASP A 287 20.55 9.58 4.16
CA ASP A 287 20.56 8.75 5.36
C ASP A 287 19.16 8.73 6.01
N GLN A 288 18.25 7.92 5.45
CA GLN A 288 16.91 7.73 6.02
C GLN A 288 17.02 7.11 7.42
N GLN A 289 16.60 7.85 8.45
CA GLN A 289 16.54 7.33 9.81
C GLN A 289 15.47 6.24 9.91
N PRO A 290 15.79 5.04 10.44
CA PRO A 290 14.77 4.19 11.05
C PRO A 290 14.21 4.98 12.24
N GLY A 291 12.90 5.20 12.27
CA GLY A 291 12.25 5.99 13.34
C GLY A 291 12.58 5.46 14.74
N ASP A 292 12.59 6.38 15.71
CA ASP A 292 13.04 6.23 17.11
C ASP A 292 12.22 5.25 18.00
N GLN A 293 11.70 4.15 17.46
CA GLN A 293 11.08 3.07 18.24
C GLN A 293 11.89 1.77 18.13
N PRO A 294 12.15 1.05 19.24
CA PRO A 294 12.69 -0.32 19.24
C PRO A 294 11.74 -1.37 18.63
N ALA A 295 10.88 -0.98 17.70
CA ALA A 295 9.97 -1.86 16.99
C ALA A 295 10.72 -2.53 15.83
N ALA A 296 11.04 -3.81 16.01
CA ALA A 296 11.50 -4.74 14.99
C ALA A 296 12.76 -4.29 14.22
N ILE A 297 13.93 -4.56 14.82
CA ILE A 297 15.19 -4.65 14.07
C ILE A 297 15.03 -5.81 13.07
N ALA A 298 14.63 -5.48 11.85
CA ALA A 298 14.31 -6.41 10.78
C ALA A 298 15.61 -6.97 10.18
N CYS A 299 16.18 -7.99 10.81
CA CYS A 299 16.96 -9.01 10.08
C CYS A 299 15.99 -9.98 9.42
N SER A 300 16.37 -10.57 8.29
CA SER A 300 15.58 -11.54 7.53
C SER A 300 15.20 -12.80 8.34
N GLN A 301 14.25 -12.67 9.27
CA GLN A 301 13.11 -13.57 9.26
C GLN A 301 12.34 -13.26 7.98
N GLU A 302 11.69 -14.25 7.35
CA GLU A 302 10.80 -14.06 6.20
C GLU A 302 10.02 -12.74 6.33
N ASN A 303 10.56 -11.68 5.74
CA ASN A 303 10.10 -10.33 6.00
C ASN A 303 8.91 -10.13 5.08
N PHE A 304 7.74 -10.59 5.53
CA PHE A 304 6.54 -9.88 5.14
C PHE A 304 6.70 -8.48 5.72
N SER A 305 7.10 -7.54 4.86
CA SER A 305 7.04 -6.11 5.16
C SER A 305 5.71 -5.86 5.84
N VAL A 306 5.73 -5.30 7.07
CA VAL A 306 4.50 -5.00 7.80
C VAL A 306 3.61 -4.18 6.87
N ILE A 307 2.47 -4.75 6.50
CA ILE A 307 1.51 -4.06 5.65
C ILE A 307 0.93 -2.93 6.50
N THR A 308 1.08 -1.70 6.04
CA THR A 308 0.45 -0.51 6.65
C THR A 308 -0.76 -0.09 5.83
N ALA A 309 -1.63 0.74 6.41
CA ALA A 309 -2.76 1.32 5.67
C ALA A 309 -2.28 2.11 4.45
N GLU A 310 -1.19 2.87 4.61
CA GLU A 310 -0.50 3.57 3.54
C GLU A 310 0.18 2.61 2.56
N GLY A 311 0.59 1.42 2.98
CA GLY A 311 1.20 0.41 2.11
C GLY A 311 0.22 -0.27 1.15
N LEU A 312 -1.08 -0.21 1.43
CA LEU A 312 -2.11 -0.83 0.60
C LEU A 312 -2.38 -0.03 -0.69
N GLY A 313 -2.57 -0.78 -1.78
CA GLY A 313 -2.81 -0.25 -3.12
C GLY A 313 -1.56 0.30 -3.81
N ALA A 314 -1.73 0.76 -5.05
CA ALA A 314 -0.62 1.18 -5.89
C ALA A 314 -0.02 2.54 -5.44
N ALA A 315 1.30 2.57 -5.26
CA ALA A 315 2.03 3.80 -4.98
C ALA A 315 1.90 4.83 -6.13
N ALA A 316 1.89 4.35 -7.38
CA ALA A 316 1.72 5.19 -8.56
C ALA A 316 0.34 5.86 -8.59
N PHE A 317 -0.72 5.14 -8.23
CA PHE A 317 -2.07 5.68 -8.11
C PHE A 317 -2.14 6.79 -7.06
N LYS A 318 -1.67 6.52 -5.84
CA LYS A 318 -1.64 7.53 -4.76
C LYS A 318 -0.86 8.78 -5.18
N LYS A 319 0.29 8.63 -5.84
CA LYS A 319 1.06 9.76 -6.36
C LYS A 319 0.30 10.54 -7.43
N ALA A 320 -0.38 9.85 -8.35
CA ALA A 320 -1.12 10.48 -9.45
C ALA A 320 -2.33 11.31 -8.96
N TYR A 321 -2.98 10.86 -7.88
CA TYR A 321 -4.13 11.52 -7.28
C TYR A 321 -3.80 12.36 -6.04
N GLY A 322 -2.54 12.43 -5.59
CA GLY A 322 -2.13 13.17 -4.40
C GLY A 322 -2.71 12.62 -3.09
N LEU A 323 -2.76 11.30 -2.94
CA LEU A 323 -3.39 10.61 -1.82
C LEU A 323 -2.37 10.01 -0.86
N ARG A 324 -2.74 9.96 0.42
CA ARG A 324 -2.07 9.18 1.47
C ARG A 324 -2.52 7.72 1.45
N LEU A 325 -3.82 7.48 1.30
CA LEU A 325 -4.42 6.15 1.25
C LEU A 325 -5.00 5.87 -0.14
N ALA A 326 -4.88 4.65 -0.63
CA ALA A 326 -5.51 4.20 -1.88
C ALA A 326 -7.01 3.94 -1.71
N TYR A 327 -7.73 4.94 -1.19
CA TYR A 327 -9.12 4.89 -0.77
C TYR A 327 -9.89 6.08 -1.32
N MET A 328 -11.05 5.81 -1.92
CA MET A 328 -11.95 6.82 -2.46
C MET A 328 -13.40 6.61 -2.00
N THR A 329 -14.20 7.67 -2.02
CA THR A 329 -15.66 7.59 -1.96
C THR A 329 -16.25 7.85 -3.35
N GLY A 330 -17.11 6.95 -3.81
CA GLY A 330 -17.81 7.12 -5.09
C GLY A 330 -18.92 8.14 -5.01
N ALA A 331 -19.32 8.65 -6.16
CA ALA A 331 -20.43 9.57 -6.21
C ALA A 331 -21.76 8.90 -5.86
N MET A 332 -22.60 9.66 -5.18
CA MET A 332 -23.97 9.32 -4.85
C MET A 332 -24.84 10.46 -5.37
N VAL A 333 -25.81 10.12 -6.21
CA VAL A 333 -26.66 11.07 -6.94
C VAL A 333 -27.43 12.03 -6.02
N HIS A 334 -28.04 13.06 -6.60
CA HIS A 334 -28.84 14.08 -5.93
C HIS A 334 -28.08 14.86 -4.85
N GLY A 335 -26.75 14.96 -5.00
CA GLY A 335 -25.89 15.66 -4.03
C GLY A 335 -25.69 14.90 -2.71
N ILE A 336 -26.06 13.62 -2.65
CA ILE A 336 -25.81 12.78 -1.47
C ILE A 336 -24.30 12.69 -1.18
N ALA A 337 -23.48 12.50 -2.21
CA ALA A 337 -22.05 12.75 -2.11
C ALA A 337 -21.83 14.27 -2.16
N SER A 338 -21.96 14.90 -0.99
CA SER A 338 -22.05 16.34 -0.80
C SER A 338 -20.66 17.03 -0.85
N PRO A 339 -20.60 18.37 -0.98
CA PRO A 339 -19.38 19.13 -0.78
C PRO A 339 -18.69 18.82 0.56
N ALA A 340 -19.46 18.75 1.65
CA ALA A 340 -18.93 18.48 2.99
C ALA A 340 -18.20 17.12 3.06
N LEU A 341 -18.76 16.10 2.41
CA LEU A 341 -18.17 14.77 2.35
C LEU A 341 -16.87 14.81 1.56
N VAL A 342 -16.90 15.42 0.38
CA VAL A 342 -15.73 15.53 -0.51
C VAL A 342 -14.59 16.32 0.14
N ILE A 343 -14.90 17.45 0.79
CA ILE A 343 -13.93 18.29 1.51
C ILE A 343 -13.29 17.49 2.65
N ARG A 344 -14.10 16.75 3.41
CA ARG A 344 -13.61 15.96 4.54
C ARG A 344 -12.67 14.84 4.08
N MET A 345 -13.03 14.10 3.03
CA MET A 345 -12.16 13.08 2.44
C MET A 345 -10.84 13.68 1.95
N GLY A 346 -10.89 14.81 1.23
CA GLY A 346 -9.70 15.49 0.72
C GLY A 346 -8.74 15.93 1.84
N LYS A 347 -9.25 16.49 2.93
CA LYS A 347 -8.46 16.89 4.11
C LYS A 347 -7.75 15.70 4.79
N ALA A 348 -8.30 14.50 4.70
CA ALA A 348 -7.73 13.30 5.31
C ALA A 348 -6.68 12.58 4.45
N GLY A 349 -6.33 13.13 3.27
CA GLY A 349 -5.42 12.50 2.31
C GLY A 349 -6.07 11.33 1.55
N MET A 350 -7.39 11.37 1.38
CA MET A 350 -8.18 10.49 0.53
C MET A 350 -8.92 11.36 -0.50
N MET A 351 -9.81 10.78 -1.30
CA MET A 351 -10.58 11.54 -2.29
C MET A 351 -12.05 11.12 -2.29
N GLY A 352 -12.95 12.07 -2.50
CA GLY A 352 -14.36 11.80 -2.82
C GLY A 352 -14.76 12.41 -4.15
N PHE A 353 -15.76 11.81 -4.79
CA PHE A 353 -16.39 12.34 -6.00
C PHE A 353 -17.72 13.03 -5.69
N LEU A 354 -17.85 14.30 -6.07
CA LEU A 354 -19.09 15.05 -5.94
C LEU A 354 -20.20 14.41 -6.79
N GLY A 355 -21.37 14.19 -6.17
CA GLY A 355 -22.54 13.58 -6.79
C GLY A 355 -23.35 14.55 -7.65
N THR A 356 -23.17 14.50 -8.97
CA THR A 356 -23.80 15.43 -9.92
C THR A 356 -25.12 14.94 -10.52
N GLY A 357 -25.37 13.63 -10.51
CA GLY A 357 -26.59 13.06 -11.10
C GLY A 357 -27.85 13.65 -10.50
N GLY A 358 -28.74 14.23 -11.31
CA GLY A 358 -29.97 14.86 -10.83
C GLY A 358 -29.79 16.23 -10.15
N VAL A 359 -28.59 16.82 -10.18
CA VAL A 359 -28.29 18.17 -9.66
C VAL A 359 -28.15 19.16 -10.82
N SER A 360 -28.60 20.41 -10.63
CA SER A 360 -28.52 21.43 -11.69
C SER A 360 -27.07 21.90 -11.92
N PRO A 361 -26.68 22.29 -13.15
CA PRO A 361 -25.34 22.80 -13.45
C PRO A 361 -24.91 24.00 -12.59
N GLU A 362 -25.84 24.87 -12.22
CA GLU A 362 -25.60 26.05 -11.38
C GLU A 362 -25.22 25.63 -9.96
N LYS A 363 -25.93 24.64 -9.41
CA LYS A 363 -25.64 24.09 -8.08
C LYS A 363 -24.32 23.31 -8.09
N ILE A 364 -24.05 22.51 -9.13
CA ILE A 364 -22.77 21.80 -9.30
C ILE A 364 -21.62 22.81 -9.34
N THR A 365 -21.77 23.93 -10.05
CA THR A 365 -20.77 25.00 -10.10
C THR A 365 -20.52 25.61 -8.71
N ALA A 366 -21.58 25.90 -7.96
CA ALA A 366 -21.45 26.42 -6.59
C ALA A 366 -20.73 25.42 -5.66
N ASP A 367 -21.08 24.14 -5.77
CA ASP A 367 -20.50 23.06 -4.98
C ASP A 367 -19.01 22.86 -5.26
N ILE A 368 -18.60 22.88 -6.54
CA ILE A 368 -17.18 22.79 -6.92
C ILE A 368 -16.40 23.98 -6.35
N ARG A 369 -16.94 25.19 -6.43
CA ARG A 369 -16.28 26.39 -5.89
C ARG A 369 -16.11 26.31 -4.38
N GLN A 370 -17.12 25.83 -3.67
CA GLN A 370 -17.02 25.60 -2.22
C GLN A 370 -15.88 24.61 -1.92
N ILE A 371 -15.83 23.48 -2.62
CA ILE A 371 -14.78 22.47 -2.41
C ILE A 371 -13.39 23.05 -2.67
N GLN A 372 -13.21 23.79 -3.78
CA GLN A 372 -11.94 24.42 -4.13
C GLN A 372 -11.49 25.47 -3.11
N GLN A 373 -12.43 26.19 -2.48
CA GLN A 373 -12.12 27.19 -1.46
C GLN A 373 -11.72 26.57 -0.11
N GLU A 374 -12.31 25.43 0.25
CA GLU A 374 -12.13 24.83 1.58
C GLU A 374 -11.03 23.75 1.64
N LEU A 375 -10.57 23.23 0.51
CA LEU A 375 -9.52 22.21 0.46
C LEU A 375 -8.12 22.84 0.61
N PRO A 376 -7.24 22.25 1.44
CA PRO A 376 -5.87 22.73 1.56
C PRO A 376 -5.07 22.46 0.28
N PRO A 377 -4.00 23.24 0.00
CA PRO A 377 -3.12 22.97 -1.12
C PRO A 377 -2.60 21.54 -1.13
N GLY A 378 -2.69 20.86 -2.28
CA GLY A 378 -2.26 19.47 -2.45
C GLY A 378 -3.34 18.42 -2.15
N ALA A 379 -4.44 18.78 -1.46
CA ALA A 379 -5.60 17.89 -1.36
C ALA A 379 -6.34 17.82 -2.70
N SER A 380 -6.92 16.67 -2.98
CA SER A 380 -7.57 16.40 -4.27
C SER A 380 -9.04 16.01 -4.09
N PHE A 381 -9.86 16.39 -5.06
CA PHE A 381 -11.27 16.00 -5.15
C PHE A 381 -11.65 15.68 -6.59
N GLY A 382 -12.71 14.89 -6.76
CA GLY A 382 -13.25 14.60 -8.08
C GLY A 382 -14.71 15.02 -8.24
N VAL A 383 -15.17 15.02 -9.49
CA VAL A 383 -16.57 15.27 -9.86
C VAL A 383 -17.06 14.12 -10.72
N ASN A 384 -18.26 13.63 -10.44
CA ASN A 384 -18.88 12.61 -11.27
C ASN A 384 -19.42 13.20 -12.58
N LEU A 385 -19.22 12.50 -13.67
CA LEU A 385 -19.92 12.70 -14.93
C LEU A 385 -20.79 11.46 -15.19
N LEU A 386 -22.07 11.56 -14.88
CA LEU A 386 -23.06 10.52 -15.15
C LEU A 386 -23.52 10.59 -16.61
N ASN A 387 -23.50 9.45 -17.30
CA ASN A 387 -24.15 9.31 -18.60
C ASN A 387 -25.66 9.59 -18.48
N SER A 388 -26.08 10.77 -18.91
CA SER A 388 -27.43 11.29 -18.72
C SER A 388 -27.74 12.40 -19.72
N HIS A 389 -29.00 12.83 -19.79
CA HIS A 389 -29.40 13.96 -20.63
C HIS A 389 -28.69 15.28 -20.29
N ALA A 390 -28.10 15.40 -19.10
CA ALA A 390 -27.36 16.58 -18.65
C ALA A 390 -25.85 16.49 -18.89
N GLU A 391 -25.35 15.36 -19.41
CA GLU A 391 -23.91 15.05 -19.57
C GLU A 391 -23.11 16.22 -20.17
N ASN A 392 -23.53 16.74 -21.33
CA ASN A 392 -22.81 17.84 -21.99
C ASN A 392 -22.71 19.10 -21.12
N LYS A 393 -23.78 19.46 -20.40
CA LYS A 393 -23.79 20.64 -19.51
C LYS A 393 -22.88 20.43 -18.31
N VAL A 394 -22.86 19.22 -17.74
CA VAL A 394 -21.97 18.89 -16.62
C VAL A 394 -20.51 18.87 -17.08
N ALA A 395 -20.21 18.35 -18.27
CA ALA A 395 -18.87 18.40 -18.85
C ALA A 395 -18.39 19.85 -19.05
N GLU A 396 -19.28 20.76 -19.48
CA GLU A 396 -18.96 22.19 -19.57
C GLU A 396 -18.64 22.81 -18.21
N VAL A 397 -19.39 22.45 -17.17
CA VAL A 397 -19.09 22.89 -15.79
C VAL A 397 -17.72 22.38 -15.33
N ILE A 398 -17.41 21.10 -15.57
CA ILE A 398 -16.12 20.48 -15.21
C ILE A 398 -14.96 21.23 -15.87
N LEU A 399 -15.05 21.53 -17.18
CA LEU A 399 -14.04 22.30 -17.90
C LEU A 399 -13.93 23.73 -17.39
N ALA A 400 -15.07 24.41 -17.22
CA ALA A 400 -15.11 25.80 -16.78
C ALA A 400 -14.56 25.99 -15.36
N GLN A 401 -14.75 25.02 -14.47
CA GLN A 401 -14.20 25.02 -13.12
C GLN A 401 -12.81 24.36 -13.02
N GLN A 402 -12.22 23.94 -14.15
CA GLN A 402 -10.90 23.31 -14.22
C GLN A 402 -10.74 22.12 -13.26
N VAL A 403 -11.78 21.28 -13.19
CA VAL A 403 -11.75 20.08 -12.36
C VAL A 403 -10.77 19.08 -12.96
N LYS A 404 -9.82 18.63 -12.13
CA LYS A 404 -8.73 17.74 -12.55
C LYS A 404 -9.14 16.26 -12.60
N TYR A 405 -10.04 15.81 -11.74
CA TYR A 405 -10.36 14.39 -11.59
C TYR A 405 -11.85 14.14 -11.84
N VAL A 406 -12.14 13.19 -12.73
CA VAL A 406 -13.51 12.85 -13.14
C VAL A 406 -13.77 11.36 -12.93
N GLU A 407 -14.91 11.04 -12.31
CA GLU A 407 -15.47 9.69 -12.30
C GLU A 407 -16.53 9.60 -13.42
N ALA A 408 -16.28 8.79 -14.45
CA ALA A 408 -17.24 8.50 -15.50
C ALA A 408 -18.07 7.26 -15.13
N SER A 409 -19.38 7.40 -15.00
CA SER A 409 -20.28 6.32 -14.59
C SER A 409 -21.50 6.15 -15.51
N ALA A 410 -22.05 4.94 -15.55
CA ALA A 410 -23.19 4.52 -16.38
C ALA A 410 -22.95 4.58 -17.92
N TYR A 411 -21.70 4.54 -18.35
CA TYR A 411 -21.35 4.47 -19.77
C TYR A 411 -21.37 3.04 -20.29
N ILE A 412 -21.98 2.86 -21.47
CA ILE A 412 -21.91 1.61 -22.26
C ILE A 412 -21.02 1.84 -23.49
N THR A 413 -20.95 3.08 -23.98
CA THR A 413 -20.14 3.53 -25.12
C THR A 413 -19.48 4.86 -24.79
N ILE A 414 -18.40 5.21 -25.50
CA ILE A 414 -17.78 6.53 -25.38
C ILE A 414 -18.64 7.58 -26.07
N THR A 415 -18.75 8.75 -25.45
CA THR A 415 -19.55 9.89 -25.91
C THR A 415 -18.67 11.06 -26.31
N GLU A 416 -19.24 12.02 -27.04
CA GLU A 416 -18.55 13.27 -27.37
C GLU A 416 -18.10 14.04 -26.12
N ALA A 417 -18.91 14.03 -25.05
CA ALA A 417 -18.57 14.76 -23.83
C ALA A 417 -17.35 14.15 -23.12
N LEU A 418 -17.25 12.81 -23.07
CA LEU A 418 -16.07 12.13 -22.53
C LEU A 418 -14.80 12.45 -23.33
N VAL A 419 -14.87 12.38 -24.66
CA VAL A 419 -13.72 12.70 -25.54
C VAL A 419 -13.32 14.16 -25.38
N ARG A 420 -14.29 15.08 -25.31
CA ARG A 420 -14.02 16.50 -25.07
C ARG A 420 -13.31 16.71 -23.74
N LEU A 421 -13.82 16.14 -22.64
CA LEU A 421 -13.15 16.22 -21.33
C LEU A 421 -11.73 15.66 -21.37
N ARG A 422 -11.53 14.55 -22.09
CA ARG A 422 -10.25 13.86 -22.15
C ARG A 422 -9.20 14.62 -22.96
N LEU A 423 -9.61 15.38 -23.97
CA LEU A 423 -8.70 16.01 -24.94
C LEU A 423 -8.57 17.52 -24.79
N THR A 424 -9.52 18.23 -24.19
CA THR A 424 -9.39 19.68 -23.99
C THR A 424 -8.18 19.99 -23.09
N GLY A 425 -7.22 20.74 -23.63
CA GLY A 425 -5.96 21.12 -23.00
C GLY A 425 -4.89 20.03 -22.94
N ILE A 426 -5.08 18.90 -23.65
CA ILE A 426 -4.05 17.86 -23.76
C ILE A 426 -2.77 18.43 -24.37
N HIS A 427 -1.62 18.07 -23.81
CA HIS A 427 -0.33 18.58 -24.26
C HIS A 427 0.80 17.59 -23.99
N ARG A 428 1.95 17.83 -24.62
CA ARG A 428 3.17 17.05 -24.39
C ARG A 428 4.07 17.78 -23.38
N LEU A 429 4.55 17.03 -22.40
CA LEU A 429 5.55 17.49 -21.44
C LEU A 429 6.96 17.55 -22.08
N PRO A 430 7.92 18.29 -21.49
CA PRO A 430 9.30 18.35 -21.98
C PRO A 430 10.01 17.00 -22.09
N ASP A 431 9.58 16.01 -21.29
CA ASP A 431 10.09 14.63 -21.31
C ASP A 431 9.44 13.74 -22.39
N GLY A 432 8.57 14.31 -23.24
CA GLY A 432 7.91 13.64 -24.34
C GLY A 432 6.58 12.96 -23.99
N ARG A 433 6.19 12.89 -22.71
CA ARG A 433 4.92 12.26 -22.31
C ARG A 433 3.72 13.14 -22.65
N VAL A 434 2.66 12.52 -23.18
CA VAL A 434 1.36 13.19 -23.40
C VAL A 434 0.54 13.14 -22.12
N VAL A 435 0.00 14.28 -21.70
CA VAL A 435 -0.82 14.40 -20.49
C VAL A 435 -2.09 15.17 -20.77
N SER A 436 -3.20 14.66 -20.25
CA SER A 436 -4.48 15.36 -20.20
C SER A 436 -4.60 16.16 -18.88
N PRO A 437 -5.12 17.40 -18.90
CA PRO A 437 -5.47 18.13 -17.69
C PRO A 437 -6.51 17.40 -16.83
N VAL A 438 -7.41 16.66 -17.48
CA VAL A 438 -8.42 15.82 -16.82
C VAL A 438 -7.92 14.39 -16.74
N ARG A 439 -7.76 13.90 -15.51
CA ARG A 439 -7.57 12.49 -15.20
C ARG A 439 -8.92 11.82 -15.02
N MET A 440 -9.15 10.77 -15.79
CA MET A 440 -10.45 10.10 -15.89
C MET A 440 -10.39 8.70 -15.28
N MET A 441 -11.24 8.46 -14.29
CA MET A 441 -11.52 7.13 -13.76
C MET A 441 -12.87 6.66 -14.32
N ALA A 442 -12.89 5.52 -15.01
CA ALA A 442 -14.15 4.93 -15.49
C ALA A 442 -14.64 3.86 -14.52
N LYS A 443 -15.86 4.05 -13.98
CA LYS A 443 -16.50 3.07 -13.09
C LYS A 443 -17.40 2.14 -13.91
N ILE A 444 -17.00 0.87 -14.00
CA ILE A 444 -17.55 -0.11 -14.94
C ILE A 444 -17.80 -1.47 -14.29
N SER A 445 -18.72 -2.22 -14.85
CA SER A 445 -19.10 -3.57 -14.38
C SER A 445 -18.92 -4.66 -15.45
N ARG A 446 -18.52 -4.29 -16.67
CA ARG A 446 -18.49 -5.18 -17.85
C ARG A 446 -17.15 -5.13 -18.59
N PRO A 447 -16.53 -6.29 -18.91
CA PRO A 447 -15.27 -6.33 -19.63
C PRO A 447 -15.28 -5.62 -20.99
N GLU A 448 -16.36 -5.74 -21.75
CA GLU A 448 -16.49 -5.11 -23.06
C GLU A 448 -16.48 -3.58 -22.96
N VAL A 449 -17.08 -3.00 -21.91
CA VAL A 449 -17.05 -1.56 -21.66
C VAL A 449 -15.65 -1.14 -21.19
N ALA A 450 -15.04 -1.91 -20.30
CA ALA A 450 -13.68 -1.67 -19.82
C ALA A 450 -12.69 -1.60 -20.99
N ALA A 451 -12.77 -2.53 -21.94
CA ALA A 451 -11.91 -2.58 -23.11
C ALA A 451 -11.97 -1.27 -23.92
N VAL A 452 -13.15 -0.67 -24.07
CA VAL A 452 -13.30 0.58 -24.81
C VAL A 452 -12.63 1.75 -24.07
N PHE A 453 -12.70 1.80 -22.74
CA PHE A 453 -12.01 2.83 -21.95
C PHE A 453 -10.48 2.64 -21.89
N MET A 454 -10.00 1.43 -22.15
CA MET A 454 -8.57 1.09 -22.27
C MET A 454 -8.01 1.31 -23.68
N GLN A 455 -8.76 1.97 -24.57
CA GLN A 455 -8.34 2.35 -25.91
C GLN A 455 -8.21 3.87 -26.05
N PRO A 456 -7.50 4.37 -27.08
CA PRO A 456 -7.54 5.78 -27.43
C PRO A 456 -8.96 6.29 -27.74
N PRO A 457 -9.20 7.61 -27.62
CA PRO A 457 -10.44 8.23 -28.06
C PRO A 457 -10.84 7.84 -29.49
N PRO A 458 -12.11 7.47 -29.74
CA PRO A 458 -12.55 7.09 -31.07
C PRO A 458 -12.36 8.23 -32.08
N GLU A 459 -11.66 7.93 -33.19
CA GLU A 459 -11.30 8.91 -34.21
C GLU A 459 -12.52 9.67 -34.77
N GLU A 460 -13.65 8.99 -34.99
CA GLU A 460 -14.90 9.61 -35.45
C GLU A 460 -15.37 10.73 -34.51
N LEU A 461 -15.29 10.51 -33.19
CA LEU A 461 -15.69 11.50 -32.20
C LEU A 461 -14.68 12.65 -32.12
N VAL A 462 -13.39 12.36 -32.29
CA VAL A 462 -12.33 13.39 -32.34
C VAL A 462 -12.54 14.31 -33.54
N ILE A 463 -12.78 13.75 -34.74
CA ILE A 463 -13.08 14.51 -35.96
C ILE A 463 -14.34 15.37 -35.76
N LYS A 464 -15.40 14.79 -35.19
CA LYS A 464 -16.65 15.51 -34.94
C LYS A 464 -16.47 16.69 -33.98
N LEU A 465 -15.62 16.56 -32.97
CA LEU A 465 -15.31 17.65 -32.04
C LEU A 465 -14.41 18.72 -32.68
N LEU A 466 -13.48 18.33 -33.55
CA LEU A 466 -12.65 19.24 -34.35
C LEU A 466 -13.53 20.07 -35.31
N ASP A 467 -14.47 19.45 -36.01
CA ASP A 467 -15.43 20.13 -36.91
C ASP A 467 -16.31 21.13 -36.15
N LYS A 468 -16.71 20.78 -34.92
CA LYS A 468 -17.45 21.68 -34.02
C LYS A 468 -16.58 22.77 -33.38
N LYS A 469 -15.26 22.78 -33.64
CA LYS A 469 -14.27 23.69 -33.03
C LYS A 469 -14.23 23.62 -31.51
N LEU A 470 -14.54 22.45 -30.97
CA LEU A 470 -14.44 22.15 -29.54
C LEU A 470 -13.09 21.53 -29.17
N LEU A 471 -12.29 21.15 -30.17
CA LEU A 471 -10.88 20.78 -30.06
C LEU A 471 -10.07 21.53 -31.12
N THR A 472 -8.80 21.74 -30.83
CA THR A 472 -7.78 22.22 -31.77
C THR A 472 -7.17 21.05 -32.55
N ALA A 473 -6.49 21.35 -33.65
CA ALA A 473 -5.80 20.34 -34.46
C ALA A 473 -4.70 19.61 -33.65
N ASP A 474 -3.96 20.34 -32.81
CA ASP A 474 -2.91 19.78 -31.96
C ASP A 474 -3.48 18.83 -30.90
N GLU A 475 -4.58 19.22 -30.24
CA GLU A 475 -5.28 18.35 -29.27
C GLU A 475 -5.80 17.08 -29.94
N ALA A 476 -6.35 17.19 -31.16
CA ALA A 476 -6.85 16.06 -31.93
C ALA A 476 -5.72 15.10 -32.34
N GLN A 477 -4.54 15.62 -32.73
CA GLN A 477 -3.39 14.80 -33.11
C GLN A 477 -2.88 13.94 -31.94
N LEU A 478 -2.86 14.50 -30.74
CA LEU A 478 -2.41 13.82 -29.52
C LEU A 478 -3.38 12.74 -29.03
N ALA A 479 -4.60 12.66 -29.57
CA ALA A 479 -5.61 11.70 -29.15
C ALA A 479 -5.13 10.25 -29.27
N THR A 480 -4.36 9.92 -30.31
CA THR A 480 -3.86 8.54 -30.54
C THR A 480 -2.80 8.09 -29.53
N GLU A 481 -2.24 9.02 -28.75
CA GLU A 481 -1.15 8.77 -27.79
C GLU A 481 -1.63 8.67 -26.34
N ILE A 482 -2.94 8.79 -26.10
CA ILE A 482 -3.53 8.69 -24.77
C ILE A 482 -4.71 7.73 -24.77
N LEU A 483 -4.94 7.03 -23.66
CA LEU A 483 -6.13 6.20 -23.47
C LEU A 483 -7.31 7.02 -22.97
N MET A 484 -8.54 6.55 -23.19
CA MET A 484 -9.75 7.23 -22.73
C MET A 484 -9.80 7.39 -21.21
N ALA A 485 -9.42 6.36 -20.44
CA ALA A 485 -9.31 6.42 -18.98
C ALA A 485 -7.86 6.19 -18.51
N ASP A 486 -7.49 6.85 -17.43
CA ASP A 486 -6.23 6.59 -16.73
C ASP A 486 -6.36 5.42 -15.75
N ASP A 487 -7.57 5.22 -15.24
CA ASP A 487 -7.86 4.30 -14.15
C ASP A 487 -9.26 3.69 -14.35
N ILE A 488 -9.44 2.43 -13.99
CA ILE A 488 -10.73 1.74 -14.06
C ILE A 488 -11.14 1.33 -12.65
N CYS A 489 -12.35 1.67 -12.22
CA CYS A 489 -12.94 1.16 -11.00
C CYS A 489 -13.95 0.06 -11.33
N VAL A 490 -13.66 -1.16 -10.92
CA VAL A 490 -14.52 -2.32 -11.14
C VAL A 490 -15.64 -2.31 -10.10
N GLU A 491 -16.85 -2.03 -10.55
CA GLU A 491 -18.06 -2.02 -9.73
C GLU A 491 -18.75 -3.38 -9.77
N ALA A 492 -18.64 -4.12 -8.66
CA ALA A 492 -19.37 -5.34 -8.40
C ALA A 492 -20.80 -5.03 -7.90
N ASP A 493 -21.41 -5.94 -7.14
CA ASP A 493 -22.71 -5.68 -6.51
C ASP A 493 -22.65 -4.47 -5.56
N SER A 494 -23.44 -3.45 -5.87
CA SER A 494 -23.40 -2.13 -5.22
C SER A 494 -24.80 -1.56 -5.01
N GLY A 495 -24.93 -0.54 -4.18
CA GLY A 495 -26.18 0.22 -4.02
C GLY A 495 -26.46 1.10 -5.24
N GLY A 496 -27.73 1.25 -5.61
CA GLY A 496 -28.12 1.94 -6.85
C GLY A 496 -28.00 1.00 -8.06
N HIS A 497 -27.69 1.53 -9.24
CA HIS A 497 -27.54 0.72 -10.45
C HIS A 497 -26.41 -0.28 -10.30
N THR A 498 -26.71 -1.56 -10.58
CA THR A 498 -25.71 -2.63 -10.52
C THR A 498 -26.09 -3.78 -11.46
N ASP A 499 -25.09 -4.42 -12.05
CA ASP A 499 -25.23 -5.66 -12.82
C ASP A 499 -25.20 -6.91 -11.90
N MET A 500 -25.19 -6.73 -10.58
CA MET A 500 -25.12 -7.83 -9.60
C MET A 500 -23.82 -8.65 -9.75
N GLY A 501 -22.74 -7.97 -10.14
CA GLY A 501 -21.43 -8.59 -10.40
C GLY A 501 -20.78 -9.14 -9.13
N VAL A 502 -20.13 -10.30 -9.24
CA VAL A 502 -19.38 -10.89 -8.11
C VAL A 502 -17.95 -10.39 -8.15
N ALA A 503 -17.52 -9.64 -7.12
CA ALA A 503 -16.19 -9.02 -7.06
C ALA A 503 -15.04 -10.02 -7.28
N PHE A 504 -15.12 -11.22 -6.70
CA PHE A 504 -14.13 -12.30 -6.84
C PHE A 504 -13.92 -12.79 -8.27
N ILE A 505 -14.90 -12.59 -9.15
CA ILE A 505 -14.82 -12.98 -10.56
C ILE A 505 -14.48 -11.77 -11.42
N LEU A 506 -15.19 -10.66 -11.19
CA LEU A 506 -15.17 -9.51 -12.06
C LEU A 506 -13.83 -8.76 -11.97
N LEU A 507 -13.30 -8.51 -10.76
CA LEU A 507 -12.05 -7.78 -10.59
C LEU A 507 -10.87 -8.50 -11.26
N PRO A 508 -10.61 -9.81 -11.00
CA PRO A 508 -9.54 -10.52 -11.71
C PRO A 508 -9.74 -10.59 -13.23
N ALA A 509 -10.98 -10.62 -13.72
CA ALA A 509 -11.26 -10.61 -15.15
C ALA A 509 -10.83 -9.30 -15.82
N ILE A 510 -11.15 -8.16 -15.19
CA ILE A 510 -10.73 -6.84 -15.68
C ILE A 510 -9.21 -6.64 -15.55
N ILE A 511 -8.58 -7.15 -14.48
CA ILE A 511 -7.11 -7.12 -14.34
C ILE A 511 -6.44 -7.88 -15.49
N ARG A 512 -6.89 -9.10 -15.80
CA ARG A 512 -6.35 -9.86 -16.95
C ARG A 512 -6.58 -9.15 -18.29
N LEU A 513 -7.73 -8.50 -18.45
CA LEU A 513 -7.99 -7.68 -19.63
C LEU A 513 -6.98 -6.54 -19.74
N ARG A 514 -6.78 -5.76 -18.67
CA ARG A 514 -5.76 -4.70 -18.57
C ARG A 514 -4.39 -5.23 -18.96
N ASP A 515 -3.94 -6.32 -18.37
CA ASP A 515 -2.62 -6.92 -18.62
C ASP A 515 -2.45 -7.41 -20.07
N SER A 516 -3.53 -7.82 -20.73
CA SER A 516 -3.50 -8.21 -22.15
C SER A 516 -3.41 -7.01 -23.09
N MET A 517 -4.05 -5.89 -22.73
CA MET A 517 -4.13 -4.68 -23.54
C MET A 517 -2.90 -3.78 -23.38
N THR A 518 -2.37 -3.64 -22.16
CA THR A 518 -1.21 -2.77 -21.88
C THR A 518 0.11 -3.26 -22.50
N ARG A 519 0.19 -4.51 -22.99
CA ARG A 519 1.33 -4.93 -23.84
C ARG A 519 1.51 -4.08 -25.10
N HIS A 520 0.46 -3.36 -25.52
CA HIS A 520 0.42 -2.57 -26.74
C HIS A 520 0.57 -1.06 -26.49
N PHE A 521 0.50 -0.62 -25.23
CA PHE A 521 0.52 0.80 -24.85
C PHE A 521 1.50 1.04 -23.70
N HIS A 522 2.33 2.09 -23.77
CA HIS A 522 3.33 2.43 -22.75
C HIS A 522 2.73 3.03 -21.46
N SER A 523 1.43 2.80 -21.17
CA SER A 523 0.69 3.38 -20.04
C SER A 523 0.19 2.29 -19.07
N ASN A 524 0.51 2.45 -17.79
CA ASN A 524 -0.06 1.61 -16.72
C ASN A 524 -1.41 2.16 -16.26
N ILE A 525 -2.50 1.48 -16.62
CA ILE A 525 -3.84 1.73 -16.08
C ILE A 525 -3.94 1.06 -14.71
N ASN A 526 -4.36 1.79 -13.67
CA ASN A 526 -4.66 1.16 -12.39
C ASN A 526 -6.10 0.62 -12.37
N ILE A 527 -6.29 -0.53 -11.72
CA ILE A 527 -7.59 -1.19 -11.59
C ILE A 527 -8.00 -1.21 -10.13
N GLY A 528 -9.03 -0.45 -9.77
CA GLY A 528 -9.61 -0.43 -8.43
C GLY A 528 -10.85 -1.29 -8.30
N ALA A 529 -11.34 -1.43 -7.06
CA ALA A 529 -12.51 -2.21 -6.73
C ALA A 529 -13.58 -1.39 -6.00
N ALA A 530 -14.84 -1.61 -6.35
CA ALA A 530 -16.04 -1.07 -5.71
C ALA A 530 -17.14 -2.14 -5.64
N GLY A 531 -18.15 -1.89 -4.80
CA GLY A 531 -19.25 -2.83 -4.55
C GLY A 531 -18.90 -3.87 -3.49
N GLY A 532 -19.75 -4.03 -2.50
CA GLY A 532 -19.54 -4.97 -1.37
C GLY A 532 -18.48 -4.54 -0.32
N ILE A 533 -17.79 -3.40 -0.50
CA ILE A 533 -16.72 -2.97 0.42
C ILE A 533 -17.29 -2.08 1.53
N GLY A 534 -17.44 -2.64 2.72
CA GLY A 534 -17.85 -1.93 3.93
C GLY A 534 -17.09 -2.31 5.20
N THR A 535 -16.18 -3.28 5.13
CA THR A 535 -15.43 -3.79 6.29
C THR A 535 -13.95 -4.00 5.95
N PRO A 536 -13.07 -4.09 6.96
CA PRO A 536 -11.68 -4.49 6.79
C PRO A 536 -11.47 -5.77 5.97
N GLU A 537 -12.32 -6.79 6.15
CA GLU A 537 -12.23 -8.07 5.45
C GLU A 537 -12.50 -7.91 3.96
N ALA A 538 -13.54 -7.15 3.59
CA ALA A 538 -13.88 -6.91 2.20
C ALA A 538 -12.78 -6.08 1.49
N ALA A 539 -12.22 -5.08 2.18
CA ALA A 539 -11.10 -4.30 1.68
C ALA A 539 -9.83 -5.16 1.50
N ALA A 540 -9.47 -5.97 2.51
CA ALA A 540 -8.35 -6.89 2.44
C ALA A 540 -8.50 -7.89 1.28
N ALA A 541 -9.71 -8.44 1.08
CA ALA A 541 -10.01 -9.32 -0.04
C ALA A 541 -9.81 -8.62 -1.40
N ALA A 542 -10.29 -7.38 -1.55
CA ALA A 542 -10.09 -6.61 -2.77
C ALA A 542 -8.59 -6.39 -3.09
N PHE A 543 -7.79 -6.02 -2.09
CA PHE A 543 -6.33 -5.85 -2.27
C PHE A 543 -5.62 -7.18 -2.58
N ILE A 544 -5.99 -8.29 -1.94
CA ILE A 544 -5.47 -9.63 -2.28
C ILE A 544 -5.78 -9.99 -3.73
N LEU A 545 -6.96 -9.64 -4.24
CA LEU A 545 -7.35 -9.88 -5.62
C LEU A 545 -6.61 -8.98 -6.63
N GLY A 546 -5.79 -8.04 -6.17
CA GLY A 546 -4.97 -7.16 -7.02
C GLY A 546 -5.56 -5.78 -7.28
N ALA A 547 -6.50 -5.31 -6.44
CA ALA A 547 -6.98 -3.94 -6.54
C ALA A 547 -5.86 -2.93 -6.24
N ASP A 548 -5.65 -1.97 -7.13
CA ASP A 548 -4.70 -0.87 -6.96
C ASP A 548 -5.25 0.22 -6.01
N PHE A 549 -6.57 0.26 -5.83
CA PHE A 549 -7.28 1.12 -4.89
C PHE A 549 -8.69 0.56 -4.61
N ILE A 550 -9.33 1.03 -3.54
CA ILE A 550 -10.73 0.69 -3.23
C ILE A 550 -11.61 1.92 -3.20
N LEU A 551 -12.89 1.72 -3.52
CA LEU A 551 -13.91 2.75 -3.49
C LEU A 551 -15.14 2.26 -2.73
N THR A 552 -15.67 3.12 -1.86
CA THR A 552 -16.86 2.83 -1.06
C THR A 552 -18.02 3.77 -1.42
N GLY A 553 -19.25 3.28 -1.23
CA GLY A 553 -20.48 4.02 -1.54
C GLY A 553 -21.46 3.99 -0.37
N SER A 554 -22.16 2.86 -0.19
CA SER A 554 -23.27 2.72 0.78
C SER A 554 -22.90 3.08 2.23
N VAL A 555 -21.68 2.78 2.68
CA VAL A 555 -21.22 3.18 4.03
C VAL A 555 -21.16 4.70 4.19
N ASN A 556 -20.80 5.43 3.12
CA ASN A 556 -20.64 6.88 3.15
C ASN A 556 -21.98 7.61 3.12
N GLN A 557 -23.07 6.97 2.70
CA GLN A 557 -24.40 7.57 2.77
C GLN A 557 -24.91 7.68 4.22
N CYS A 558 -24.43 6.81 5.11
CA CYS A 558 -24.77 6.79 6.53
C CYS A 558 -23.70 7.52 7.36
N THR A 559 -23.30 8.73 6.94
CA THR A 559 -22.37 9.59 7.68
C THR A 559 -22.95 10.97 7.91
N VAL A 560 -22.33 11.73 8.82
CA VAL A 560 -22.73 13.10 9.11
C VAL A 560 -22.67 13.97 7.85
N GLU A 561 -21.64 13.79 7.03
CA GLU A 561 -21.40 14.65 5.87
C GLU A 561 -22.34 14.39 4.68
N ALA A 562 -22.95 13.20 4.59
CA ALA A 562 -23.78 12.83 3.44
C ALA A 562 -25.00 13.75 3.30
N GLY A 563 -25.29 14.19 2.06
CA GLY A 563 -26.40 15.06 1.69
C GLY A 563 -27.74 14.32 1.59
N THR A 564 -28.14 13.60 2.65
CA THR A 564 -29.44 12.92 2.74
C THR A 564 -30.10 13.24 4.09
N SER A 565 -31.42 13.05 4.20
CA SER A 565 -32.15 13.35 5.43
C SER A 565 -31.71 12.49 6.63
N ASP A 566 -31.84 13.05 7.83
CA ASP A 566 -31.57 12.36 9.09
C ASP A 566 -32.43 11.09 9.25
N ILE A 567 -33.68 11.11 8.80
CA ILE A 567 -34.57 9.94 8.84
C ILE A 567 -33.98 8.80 8.00
N VAL A 568 -33.45 9.10 6.82
CA VAL A 568 -32.76 8.09 5.99
C VAL A 568 -31.53 7.56 6.71
N LYS A 569 -30.72 8.41 7.35
CA LYS A 569 -29.53 7.97 8.11
C LYS A 569 -29.90 7.12 9.33
N ASP A 570 -30.97 7.47 10.04
CA ASP A 570 -31.53 6.70 11.16
C ASP A 570 -32.02 5.32 10.70
N MET A 571 -32.50 5.18 9.46
CA MET A 571 -32.88 3.88 8.89
C MET A 571 -31.65 3.08 8.45
N LEU A 572 -30.69 3.74 7.80
CA LEU A 572 -29.45 3.15 7.29
C LEU A 572 -28.54 2.61 8.39
N GLN A 573 -28.51 3.20 9.58
CA GLN A 573 -27.70 2.66 10.69
C GLN A 573 -28.27 1.33 11.24
N LEU A 574 -29.55 1.04 11.02
CA LEU A 574 -30.27 -0.11 11.59
C LEU A 574 -30.38 -1.30 10.63
N MET A 575 -29.96 -1.16 9.38
CA MET A 575 -30.06 -2.24 8.40
C MET A 575 -28.96 -3.30 8.59
N GLU A 576 -29.29 -4.56 8.32
CA GLU A 576 -28.35 -5.67 8.21
C GLU A 576 -28.04 -5.96 6.72
N PHE A 577 -27.09 -6.85 6.43
CA PHE A 577 -26.64 -7.06 5.04
C PHE A 577 -27.75 -7.63 4.14
N GLN A 578 -28.69 -8.40 4.70
CA GLN A 578 -29.85 -8.98 4.00
C GLN A 578 -31.02 -7.99 3.84
N ASP A 579 -30.93 -6.78 4.39
CA ASP A 579 -32.01 -5.78 4.39
C ASP A 579 -32.02 -4.90 3.13
N THR A 580 -31.52 -5.43 2.01
CA THR A 580 -31.56 -4.81 0.68
C THR A 580 -32.42 -5.64 -0.28
N ALA A 581 -32.83 -5.02 -1.38
CA ALA A 581 -33.55 -5.69 -2.46
C ALA A 581 -33.24 -5.04 -3.80
N TYR A 582 -33.35 -5.82 -4.88
CA TYR A 582 -33.35 -5.28 -6.23
C TYR A 582 -34.75 -4.83 -6.62
N ALA A 583 -34.86 -3.60 -7.09
CA ALA A 583 -36.08 -3.00 -7.60
C ALA A 583 -35.88 -2.51 -9.05
N PRO A 584 -36.94 -2.37 -9.85
CA PRO A 584 -36.84 -1.72 -11.16
C PRO A 584 -36.19 -0.33 -11.07
N ALA A 585 -35.42 0.05 -12.07
CA ALA A 585 -34.82 1.38 -12.19
C ALA A 585 -35.81 2.34 -12.84
N GLY A 586 -35.92 3.58 -12.34
CA GLY A 586 -36.89 4.55 -12.87
C GLY A 586 -36.45 5.24 -14.17
N ASP A 587 -35.15 5.31 -14.43
CA ASP A 587 -34.53 5.91 -15.62
C ASP A 587 -34.45 4.96 -16.82
N MET A 588 -34.49 3.65 -16.57
CA MET A 588 -34.53 2.57 -17.56
C MET A 588 -35.67 1.58 -17.25
N PHE A 589 -36.83 2.14 -16.88
CA PHE A 589 -37.97 1.36 -16.39
C PHE A 589 -38.48 0.37 -17.43
N GLU A 590 -38.57 0.80 -18.69
CA GLU A 590 -39.13 0.03 -19.78
C GLU A 590 -38.28 -1.20 -20.14
N THR A 591 -36.95 -1.12 -19.96
CA THR A 591 -36.02 -2.24 -20.26
C THR A 591 -35.90 -3.23 -19.11
N GLY A 592 -36.45 -2.91 -17.93
CA GLY A 592 -36.38 -3.76 -16.74
C GLY A 592 -35.02 -3.75 -16.05
N ALA A 593 -34.22 -2.70 -16.27
CA ALA A 593 -33.00 -2.46 -15.50
C ALA A 593 -33.32 -2.42 -14.00
N LYS A 594 -32.33 -2.77 -13.17
CA LYS A 594 -32.52 -2.88 -11.72
C LYS A 594 -31.56 -1.98 -10.96
N VAL A 595 -32.02 -1.55 -9.80
CA VAL A 595 -31.24 -0.86 -8.78
C VAL A 595 -31.34 -1.62 -7.46
N GLN A 596 -30.28 -1.62 -6.67
CA GLN A 596 -30.28 -2.16 -5.32
C GLN A 596 -30.62 -1.07 -4.29
N VAL A 597 -31.62 -1.33 -3.46
CA VAL A 597 -32.21 -0.36 -2.54
C VAL A 597 -32.44 -0.96 -1.15
N LEU A 598 -32.57 -0.09 -0.15
CA LEU A 598 -33.01 -0.47 1.19
C LEU A 598 -34.39 -1.15 1.14
N ARG A 599 -34.52 -2.26 1.86
CA ARG A 599 -35.77 -3.00 2.03
C ARG A 599 -36.39 -2.79 3.42
N LYS A 600 -35.57 -2.70 4.46
CA LYS A 600 -36.05 -2.60 5.85
C LYS A 600 -36.71 -1.26 6.12
N GLY A 601 -37.90 -1.29 6.71
CA GLY A 601 -38.66 -0.11 7.09
C GLY A 601 -39.31 0.66 5.93
N VAL A 602 -39.20 0.16 4.69
CA VAL A 602 -39.81 0.75 3.49
C VAL A 602 -40.53 -0.31 2.65
N LEU A 603 -41.44 0.14 1.78
CA LEU A 603 -42.17 -0.70 0.84
C LEU A 603 -41.85 -0.35 -0.62
N PHE A 604 -40.94 0.58 -0.87
CA PHE A 604 -40.55 1.02 -2.21
C PHE A 604 -40.22 -0.15 -3.13
N HIS A 605 -39.35 -1.07 -2.72
CA HIS A 605 -38.93 -2.23 -3.53
C HIS A 605 -40.12 -3.08 -4.03
N ALA A 606 -41.06 -3.42 -3.13
CA ALA A 606 -42.25 -4.20 -3.46
C ALA A 606 -43.23 -3.41 -4.34
N ARG A 607 -43.40 -2.11 -4.05
CA ARG A 607 -44.27 -1.21 -4.82
C ARG A 607 -43.74 -0.99 -6.24
N ALA A 608 -42.44 -0.75 -6.38
CA ALA A 608 -41.76 -0.60 -7.67
C ALA A 608 -41.85 -1.88 -8.50
N ALA A 609 -41.61 -3.05 -7.89
CA ALA A 609 -41.80 -4.35 -8.56
C ALA A 609 -43.24 -4.52 -9.06
N ARG A 610 -44.23 -4.18 -8.22
CA ARG A 610 -45.65 -4.26 -8.61
C ARG A 610 -45.99 -3.34 -9.77
N LEU A 611 -45.50 -2.10 -9.78
CA LEU A 611 -45.70 -1.17 -10.91
C LEU A 611 -45.09 -1.73 -12.21
N TYR A 612 -43.92 -2.36 -12.12
CA TYR A 612 -43.30 -2.98 -13.29
C TYR A 612 -44.03 -4.23 -13.78
N GLU A 613 -44.55 -5.07 -12.88
CA GLU A 613 -45.43 -6.19 -13.24
C GLU A 613 -46.67 -5.71 -14.00
N LEU A 614 -47.34 -4.69 -13.47
CA LEU A 614 -48.50 -4.07 -14.11
C LEU A 614 -48.13 -3.48 -15.47
N TYR A 615 -46.97 -2.83 -15.56
CA TYR A 615 -46.46 -2.32 -16.82
C TYR A 615 -46.24 -3.45 -17.83
N LYS A 616 -45.76 -4.63 -17.43
CA LYS A 616 -45.62 -5.76 -18.34
C LYS A 616 -46.96 -6.37 -18.76
N GLN A 617 -47.92 -6.41 -17.84
CA GLN A 617 -49.20 -7.08 -18.04
C GLN A 617 -50.18 -6.30 -18.91
N TYR A 618 -50.25 -4.98 -18.77
CA TYR A 618 -51.29 -4.14 -19.39
C TYR A 618 -50.73 -3.18 -20.43
N ASN A 619 -51.52 -2.76 -21.42
CA ASN A 619 -51.09 -1.81 -22.45
C ASN A 619 -51.40 -0.34 -22.11
N SER A 620 -52.29 -0.10 -21.14
CA SER A 620 -52.60 1.23 -20.63
C SER A 620 -52.97 1.17 -19.15
N VAL A 621 -52.95 2.32 -18.47
CA VAL A 621 -53.47 2.42 -17.09
C VAL A 621 -54.97 2.15 -17.02
N ASP A 622 -55.71 2.36 -18.10
CA ASP A 622 -57.17 2.18 -18.14
C ASP A 622 -57.57 0.70 -18.10
N GLU A 623 -56.69 -0.19 -18.53
CA GLU A 623 -56.90 -1.66 -18.46
C GLU A 623 -56.72 -2.23 -17.04
N ILE A 624 -56.16 -1.45 -16.11
CA ILE A 624 -55.93 -1.88 -14.72
C ILE A 624 -57.25 -1.78 -13.94
N ASP A 625 -57.59 -2.81 -13.17
CA ASP A 625 -58.80 -2.84 -12.35
C ASP A 625 -58.85 -1.70 -11.31
N GLU A 626 -60.06 -1.20 -11.05
CA GLU A 626 -60.26 -0.03 -10.18
C GLU A 626 -59.71 -0.21 -8.76
N LYS A 627 -59.78 -1.43 -8.21
CA LYS A 627 -59.26 -1.72 -6.87
C LYS A 627 -57.74 -1.53 -6.84
N THR A 628 -57.03 -2.05 -7.85
CA THR A 628 -55.58 -1.85 -8.00
C THR A 628 -55.23 -0.39 -8.24
N LYS A 629 -55.98 0.33 -9.10
CA LYS A 629 -55.74 1.78 -9.34
C LYS A 629 -55.92 2.60 -8.06
N GLN A 630 -56.98 2.33 -7.29
CA GLN A 630 -57.22 2.99 -6.01
C GLN A 630 -56.10 2.68 -5.00
N GLN A 631 -55.60 1.45 -4.97
CA GLN A 631 -54.46 1.09 -4.14
C GLN A 631 -53.20 1.86 -4.52
N ILE A 632 -52.88 1.97 -5.81
CA ILE A 632 -51.73 2.73 -6.31
C ILE A 632 -51.86 4.21 -5.92
N ALA A 633 -53.01 4.82 -6.21
CA ALA A 633 -53.24 6.24 -5.92
C ALA A 633 -53.09 6.55 -4.42
N THR A 634 -53.64 5.69 -3.54
CA THR A 634 -53.65 5.93 -2.09
C THR A 634 -52.37 5.52 -1.38
N GLN A 635 -51.82 4.34 -1.70
CA GLN A 635 -50.69 3.76 -0.95
C GLN A 635 -49.33 4.06 -1.59
N TYR A 636 -49.27 4.31 -2.90
CA TYR A 636 -48.01 4.45 -3.65
C TYR A 636 -47.81 5.93 -3.94
N PHE A 637 -48.65 6.49 -4.81
CA PHE A 637 -48.51 7.86 -5.27
C PHE A 637 -48.90 8.89 -4.21
N LYS A 638 -49.80 8.51 -3.30
CA LYS A 638 -50.50 9.43 -2.39
C LYS A 638 -51.14 10.62 -3.12
N ARG A 639 -51.52 10.38 -4.38
CA ARG A 639 -52.09 11.29 -5.35
C ARG A 639 -52.92 10.48 -6.33
N SER A 640 -53.96 11.09 -6.88
CA SER A 640 -54.73 10.50 -7.96
C SER A 640 -53.89 10.39 -9.25
N PHE A 641 -54.27 9.48 -10.15
CA PHE A 641 -53.65 9.38 -11.47
C PHE A 641 -53.76 10.69 -12.27
N ALA A 642 -54.85 11.45 -12.10
CA ALA A 642 -55.04 12.75 -12.75
C ALA A 642 -54.01 13.78 -12.27
N GLU A 643 -53.76 13.87 -10.97
CA GLU A 643 -52.73 14.77 -10.42
C GLU A 643 -51.33 14.36 -10.88
N VAL A 644 -51.03 13.05 -10.88
CA VAL A 644 -49.73 12.55 -11.37
C VAL A 644 -49.55 12.80 -12.87
N PHE A 645 -50.62 12.72 -13.65
CA PHE A 645 -50.61 13.08 -15.07
C PHE A 645 -50.25 14.55 -15.27
N GLU A 646 -50.85 15.43 -14.47
CA GLU A 646 -50.55 16.87 -14.47
C GLU A 646 -49.11 17.18 -14.05
N ASP A 647 -48.59 16.49 -13.03
CA ASP A 647 -47.19 16.59 -12.64
C ASP A 647 -46.24 16.16 -13.78
N CYS A 648 -46.58 15.07 -14.47
CA CYS A 648 -45.80 14.62 -15.64
C CYS A 648 -45.86 15.64 -16.78
N ARG A 649 -47.04 16.22 -17.05
CA ARG A 649 -47.24 17.25 -18.07
C ARG A 649 -46.38 18.50 -17.81
N ALA A 650 -46.25 18.88 -16.54
CA ALA A 650 -45.41 20.01 -16.14
C ALA A 650 -43.91 19.69 -16.19
N TYR A 651 -43.52 18.43 -15.99
CA TYR A 651 -42.12 18.01 -15.94
C TYR A 651 -41.48 17.81 -17.33
N TYR A 652 -42.20 17.14 -18.25
CA TYR A 652 -41.66 16.82 -19.57
C TYR A 652 -41.83 17.98 -20.56
N PRO A 653 -40.90 18.15 -21.53
CA PRO A 653 -41.10 19.10 -22.62
C PRO A 653 -42.40 18.84 -23.38
N ALA A 654 -43.15 19.90 -23.69
CA ALA A 654 -44.49 19.81 -24.27
C ALA A 654 -44.58 18.90 -25.50
N ALA A 655 -43.58 18.96 -26.40
CA ALA A 655 -43.52 18.11 -27.59
C ALA A 655 -43.35 16.62 -27.27
N ILE A 656 -42.51 16.28 -26.29
CA ILE A 656 -42.26 14.90 -25.85
C ILE A 656 -43.51 14.34 -25.17
N PHE A 657 -44.13 15.14 -24.29
CA PHE A 657 -45.34 14.73 -23.60
C PHE A 657 -46.52 14.53 -24.56
N ALA A 658 -46.67 15.43 -25.55
CA ALA A 658 -47.71 15.32 -26.58
C ALA A 658 -47.56 14.06 -27.44
N GLU A 659 -46.32 13.65 -27.75
CA GLU A 659 -46.08 12.39 -28.45
C GLU A 659 -46.39 11.19 -27.57
N ALA A 660 -45.95 11.19 -26.30
CA ALA A 660 -46.23 10.11 -25.37
C ALA A 660 -47.73 9.86 -25.18
N MET A 661 -48.57 10.91 -25.17
CA MET A 661 -50.03 10.79 -25.09
C MET A 661 -50.66 9.97 -26.23
N LYS A 662 -50.00 9.85 -27.38
CA LYS A 662 -50.49 9.02 -28.50
C LYS A 662 -50.26 7.53 -28.27
N HIS A 663 -49.39 7.17 -27.33
CA HIS A 663 -48.98 5.80 -27.04
C HIS A 663 -49.33 5.45 -25.58
N PRO A 664 -50.50 4.84 -25.30
CA PRO A 664 -50.98 4.61 -23.93
C PRO A 664 -50.00 3.87 -23.02
N LYS A 665 -49.21 2.94 -23.59
CA LYS A 665 -48.16 2.21 -22.89
C LYS A 665 -47.05 3.13 -22.39
N GLN A 666 -46.63 4.08 -23.24
CA GLN A 666 -45.61 5.06 -22.91
C GLN A 666 -46.11 6.03 -21.83
N MET A 667 -47.37 6.46 -21.91
CA MET A 667 -47.96 7.24 -20.82
C MET A 667 -48.01 6.48 -19.50
N MET A 668 -48.38 5.20 -19.52
CA MET A 668 -48.34 4.37 -18.31
C MET A 668 -46.93 4.32 -17.73
N ALA A 669 -45.89 4.17 -18.56
CA ALA A 669 -44.50 4.23 -18.10
C ALA A 669 -44.19 5.58 -17.43
N TYR A 670 -44.60 6.72 -18.01
CA TYR A 670 -44.33 8.04 -17.44
C TYR A 670 -44.99 8.22 -16.06
N LEU A 671 -46.25 7.81 -15.93
CA LEU A 671 -46.99 7.87 -14.67
C LEU A 671 -46.35 6.97 -13.61
N PHE A 672 -45.87 5.79 -13.98
CA PHE A 672 -45.19 4.89 -13.04
C PHE A 672 -43.80 5.41 -12.67
N ARG A 673 -43.05 5.94 -13.63
CA ARG A 673 -41.71 6.55 -13.42
C ARG A 673 -41.77 7.75 -12.48
N TRP A 674 -42.87 8.50 -12.47
CA TRP A 674 -43.10 9.58 -11.51
C TRP A 674 -42.95 9.10 -10.06
N TYR A 675 -43.42 7.89 -9.73
CA TYR A 675 -43.30 7.33 -8.38
C TYR A 675 -41.85 7.17 -7.93
N PHE A 676 -40.94 6.82 -8.82
CA PHE A 676 -39.51 6.66 -8.51
C PHE A 676 -38.88 8.01 -8.17
N ALA A 677 -39.10 9.02 -9.03
CA ALA A 677 -38.60 10.36 -8.80
C ALA A 677 -39.19 10.99 -7.53
N TYR A 678 -40.48 10.76 -7.28
CA TYR A 678 -41.18 11.17 -6.07
C TYR A 678 -40.59 10.49 -4.82
N SER A 679 -40.40 9.17 -4.85
CA SER A 679 -39.86 8.37 -3.76
C SER A 679 -38.44 8.75 -3.37
N GLY A 680 -37.60 9.09 -4.35
CA GLY A 680 -36.24 9.61 -4.12
C GLY A 680 -36.27 10.99 -3.45
N ARG A 681 -37.02 11.94 -4.02
CA ARG A 681 -37.14 13.31 -3.45
C ARG A 681 -37.70 13.32 -2.03
N SER A 682 -38.73 12.51 -1.74
CA SER A 682 -39.29 12.41 -0.39
C SER A 682 -38.26 11.88 0.62
N ALA A 683 -37.39 10.95 0.21
CA ALA A 683 -36.30 10.43 1.04
C ALA A 683 -35.24 11.50 1.31
N GLU A 684 -34.83 12.25 0.29
CA GLU A 684 -33.89 13.36 0.39
C GLU A 684 -34.39 14.46 1.34
N GLN A 685 -35.67 14.82 1.21
CA GLN A 685 -36.33 15.86 2.01
C GLN A 685 -36.72 15.38 3.42
N GLY A 686 -36.68 14.07 3.69
CA GLY A 686 -37.05 13.51 5.00
C GLY A 686 -38.54 13.63 5.31
N GLU A 687 -39.41 13.49 4.31
CA GLU A 687 -40.85 13.60 4.51
C GLU A 687 -41.40 12.38 5.25
N GLU A 688 -41.53 12.45 6.58
CA GLU A 688 -41.89 11.31 7.43
C GLU A 688 -43.20 10.63 7.04
N ASN A 689 -44.21 11.41 6.62
CA ASN A 689 -45.48 10.89 6.13
C ASN A 689 -45.32 9.98 4.90
N HIS A 690 -44.20 10.07 4.17
CA HIS A 690 -43.89 9.31 2.97
C HIS A 690 -42.80 8.26 3.20
N LYS A 691 -42.36 8.03 4.43
CA LYS A 691 -41.29 7.08 4.80
C LYS A 691 -41.41 5.72 4.14
N THR A 692 -42.61 5.13 4.08
CA THR A 692 -42.81 3.82 3.45
C THR A 692 -42.54 3.79 1.94
N ASN A 693 -42.49 4.95 1.27
CA ASN A 693 -42.16 5.10 -0.14
C ASN A 693 -40.68 5.42 -0.38
N PHE A 694 -39.87 5.69 0.64
CA PHE A 694 -38.50 6.16 0.41
C PHE A 694 -37.71 5.20 -0.48
N GLN A 695 -37.18 5.75 -1.57
CA GLN A 695 -36.19 5.08 -2.40
C GLN A 695 -34.81 5.46 -1.87
N VAL A 696 -34.12 4.50 -1.23
CA VAL A 696 -32.77 4.71 -0.70
C VAL A 696 -31.84 3.70 -1.36
N HIS A 697 -30.94 4.17 -2.22
CA HIS A 697 -29.95 3.34 -2.91
C HIS A 697 -28.93 2.82 -1.91
N CYS A 698 -28.90 1.52 -1.65
CA CYS A 698 -27.99 0.94 -0.65
C CYS A 698 -27.73 -0.53 -0.97
N GLY A 699 -26.48 -0.96 -0.81
CA GLY A 699 -26.06 -2.34 -0.96
C GLY A 699 -25.71 -3.02 0.38
N PRO A 700 -25.44 -4.34 0.37
CA PRO A 700 -25.16 -5.12 1.57
C PRO A 700 -23.92 -4.67 2.35
N ALA A 701 -23.02 -3.93 1.70
CA ALA A 701 -21.81 -3.35 2.31
C ALA A 701 -22.10 -2.53 3.57
N LEU A 702 -23.20 -1.75 3.58
CA LEU A 702 -23.56 -0.97 4.77
C LEU A 702 -24.05 -1.88 5.91
N GLY A 703 -24.80 -2.93 5.61
CA GLY A 703 -25.24 -3.89 6.62
C GLY A 703 -24.07 -4.64 7.25
N ALA A 704 -23.06 -5.02 6.46
CA ALA A 704 -21.82 -5.60 6.95
C ALA A 704 -21.02 -4.61 7.82
N PHE A 705 -20.96 -3.33 7.40
CA PHE A 705 -20.36 -2.26 8.21
C PHE A 705 -21.08 -2.11 9.56
N ASN A 706 -22.43 -2.05 9.57
CA ASN A 706 -23.22 -1.91 10.79
C ASN A 706 -22.96 -3.07 11.76
N GLN A 707 -22.82 -4.29 11.27
CA GLN A 707 -22.47 -5.45 12.09
C GLN A 707 -21.04 -5.34 12.66
N TRP A 708 -20.09 -4.87 11.85
CA TRP A 708 -18.69 -4.69 12.26
C TRP A 708 -18.53 -3.63 13.35
N VAL A 709 -19.30 -2.54 13.30
CA VAL A 709 -19.21 -1.43 14.26
C VAL A 709 -20.19 -1.51 15.42
N LYS A 710 -20.95 -2.60 15.53
CA LYS A 710 -21.92 -2.81 16.61
C LYS A 710 -21.26 -2.73 17.99
N ASP A 711 -21.97 -2.17 18.96
CA ASP A 711 -21.51 -1.97 20.34
C ASP A 711 -20.28 -1.03 20.45
N THR A 712 -20.02 -0.23 19.41
CA THR A 712 -19.00 0.83 19.40
C THR A 712 -19.66 2.22 19.24
N PRO A 713 -18.95 3.34 19.50
CA PRO A 713 -19.51 4.68 19.26
C PRO A 713 -20.00 4.91 17.82
N LEU A 714 -19.45 4.19 16.84
CA LEU A 714 -19.84 4.27 15.44
C LEU A 714 -21.20 3.61 15.13
N GLU A 715 -21.81 2.91 16.09
CA GLU A 715 -23.17 2.38 15.91
C GLU A 715 -24.16 3.51 15.62
N ASN A 716 -24.02 4.66 16.27
CA ASN A 716 -24.80 5.87 15.99
C ASN A 716 -24.21 6.64 14.81
N TRP A 717 -25.01 6.88 13.76
CA TRP A 717 -24.55 7.60 12.56
C TRP A 717 -24.07 9.02 12.84
N ARG A 718 -24.50 9.64 13.94
CA ARG A 718 -24.05 10.97 14.35
C ARG A 718 -22.56 11.01 14.73
N ASN A 719 -21.94 9.84 14.96
CA ASN A 719 -20.51 9.69 15.18
C ASN A 719 -19.78 9.13 13.94
N ARG A 720 -20.50 8.89 12.84
CA ARG A 720 -19.92 8.31 11.62
C ARG A 720 -19.40 9.43 10.73
N HIS A 721 -18.09 9.51 10.66
CA HIS A 721 -17.37 10.41 9.76
C HIS A 721 -16.70 9.63 8.63
N SER A 722 -16.92 10.08 7.39
CA SER A 722 -16.49 9.37 6.18
C SER A 722 -14.98 9.07 6.10
N ASP A 723 -14.15 10.01 6.55
CA ASP A 723 -12.70 9.86 6.63
C ASP A 723 -12.25 8.85 7.71
N GLU A 724 -12.86 8.91 8.90
CA GLU A 724 -12.57 8.00 10.00
C GLU A 724 -12.96 6.56 9.64
N ILE A 725 -14.09 6.38 8.95
CA ILE A 725 -14.51 5.09 8.40
C ILE A 725 -13.48 4.58 7.40
N GLY A 726 -13.06 5.42 6.44
CA GLY A 726 -12.04 5.04 5.45
C GLY A 726 -10.71 4.64 6.11
N LEU A 727 -10.26 5.40 7.10
CA LEU A 727 -9.04 5.09 7.86
C LEU A 727 -9.17 3.77 8.63
N LYS A 728 -10.30 3.52 9.30
CA LYS A 728 -10.53 2.27 10.04
C LYS A 728 -10.61 1.06 9.12
N ILE A 729 -11.25 1.18 7.96
CA ILE A 729 -11.29 0.11 6.96
C ILE A 729 -9.89 -0.20 6.45
N MET A 730 -9.11 0.81 6.05
CA MET A 730 -7.75 0.63 5.53
C MET A 730 -6.78 0.08 6.59
N SER A 731 -6.82 0.61 7.81
CA SER A 731 -5.98 0.15 8.92
C SER A 731 -6.36 -1.25 9.37
N GLY A 732 -7.66 -1.54 9.46
CA GLY A 732 -8.15 -2.88 9.76
C GLY A 732 -7.75 -3.89 8.70
N ALA A 733 -7.84 -3.54 7.41
CA ALA A 733 -7.42 -4.41 6.33
C ALA A 733 -5.92 -4.74 6.41
N ALA A 734 -5.08 -3.74 6.68
CA ALA A 734 -3.65 -3.92 6.89
C ALA A 734 -3.35 -4.85 8.07
N THR A 735 -4.02 -4.64 9.22
CA THR A 735 -3.91 -5.51 10.40
C THR A 735 -4.29 -6.95 10.06
N LEU A 736 -5.46 -7.14 9.44
CA LEU A 736 -5.97 -8.46 9.08
C LEU A 736 -5.02 -9.19 8.13
N LEU A 737 -4.47 -8.51 7.14
CA LEU A 737 -3.51 -9.11 6.21
C LEU A 737 -2.22 -9.55 6.92
N ASN A 738 -1.68 -8.73 7.82
CA ASN A 738 -0.53 -9.11 8.62
C ASN A 738 -0.81 -10.33 9.51
N GLU A 739 -1.98 -10.37 10.16
CA GLU A 739 -2.40 -11.53 10.97
C GLU A 739 -2.52 -12.80 10.13
N ARG A 740 -3.15 -12.71 8.96
CA ARG A 740 -3.32 -13.85 8.05
C ARG A 740 -1.99 -14.35 7.49
N MET A 741 -1.10 -13.45 7.07
CA MET A 741 0.24 -13.85 6.60
C MET A 741 1.01 -14.59 7.71
N LYS A 742 0.98 -14.08 8.95
CA LYS A 742 1.58 -14.78 10.10
C LYS A 742 0.99 -16.18 10.30
N MET A 743 -0.35 -16.32 10.21
CA MET A 743 -1.01 -17.62 10.35
C MET A 743 -0.63 -18.63 9.27
N PHE A 744 -0.43 -18.18 8.02
CA PHE A 744 -0.03 -19.07 6.93
C PHE A 744 1.44 -19.49 7.02
N SER A 745 2.30 -18.64 7.59
CA SER A 745 3.72 -18.96 7.82
C SER A 745 3.96 -19.92 8.99
N THR A 746 3.09 -19.98 10.01
CA THR A 746 3.30 -20.81 11.21
C THR A 746 2.80 -22.25 11.10
N ARG A 747 2.00 -22.60 10.09
CA ARG A 747 1.43 -23.97 9.93
C ARG A 747 2.37 -24.99 9.29
N SER A 748 3.61 -24.64 8.97
CA SER A 748 4.59 -25.53 8.35
C SER A 748 5.45 -26.34 9.35
N THR A 749 5.34 -26.09 10.66
CA THR A 749 6.20 -26.74 11.68
C THR A 749 5.49 -27.76 12.58
N GLU A 750 4.15 -27.84 12.56
CA GLU A 750 3.39 -28.85 13.31
C GLU A 750 2.85 -29.92 12.35
N GLY A 751 3.70 -30.90 12.00
CA GLY A 751 3.32 -31.89 10.99
C GLY A 751 4.12 -33.18 10.93
N THR A 752 4.84 -33.61 11.98
CA THR A 752 5.34 -35.00 12.10
C THR A 752 5.67 -35.36 13.55
N ALA A 753 4.67 -35.57 14.40
CA ALA A 753 4.79 -36.39 15.60
C ALA A 753 3.39 -36.72 16.10
N ASP A 754 2.80 -37.78 15.56
CA ASP A 754 2.15 -38.81 16.36
C ASP A 754 1.57 -39.90 15.44
N LYS A 755 2.24 -41.06 15.49
CA LYS A 755 1.67 -42.38 15.28
C LYS A 755 2.08 -43.22 16.49
N PRO A 756 1.18 -44.08 16.98
CA PRO A 756 1.17 -45.46 16.46
C PRO A 756 0.11 -45.72 15.39
#